data_AF-A0A6M8HJJ0-F1
#
_entry.id   AF-A0A6M8HJJ0-F1
#
_cell.length_a   1.000
_cell.length_b   1.000
_cell.length_c   1.000
_cell.angle_alpha   90.00
_cell.angle_beta   90.00
_cell.angle_gamma   90.00
#
_symmetry.space_group_name_H-M   'P 1'
#
loop_
_entity.id
_entity.type
_entity.pdbx_description
1 polymer ?
#
loop_
_entity_poly.entity_id
_entity_poly.type
_entity_poly.pdbx_seq_one_letter_code
_entity_poly.pdbx_strand_id
1 'polypeptide(L)'
;MRSKSLLGLIVKNEQQDIAEWLVHHAGLGFDRIVVFDNQSTDETAVVVTELARHLPIDHIRWGDHERSVEGLTKQGAAYAACISDFRSEFDWMCFLDADEFLIPPPGDTILNLLQRFEEASAFALNWQVFGSSGLKSSASRLVMEAFTHRAPNDFDINRHVKMFFRTTDAKAVVNPHFVETTRPALDIWGKVIDWSLPGVTRPDQVIQGDWRLHHYIIRSQTHWEQRVRRRQPGGEAREWNKFKDYDRNDIVDLSALSSARLAHGRLAALGKVYLSVPSSEQLTEPDQTTSIERTSLTSPVLCVINTFSINELRGWAMVPNQVAPTVLDMFVDNQHCRFVTCNTPRPDIQNASVKSLEVGFSITIPNEYIDDDDHVLSFRDANGLPVTILANDTRHTHLDFKFRFTTEVHSCVDAPQQSMLRGWVTCRRSLDGDLITSCDVMVVADNQEIAVVRADRPRPDVAASLMCNSRCGFNLPLPLDYCSTAPKEFRFFLMPERIELIGSPLIATIEHRDDKAGQVISLIERVERLADTIQNMDYEIVKSELRIVRSILEKLMPREGFTTDRYDPWFRQHLRHLRQTASKGKHKTGPLVSVICPVFQPTIEDFRIAVDSVLTQTHENLELILIDDGSNQLALTEVINGYLQSDRRVRVIKNGTNLGISEATNAGLRKAKGVWIAFFDHDDILVDIALERMLAHETTRRVSIIYSDEDKVDQYGFFSEPMFKPQWNYRYLLSVNYINHLTMVKRSALSRIGLLSTHYNGAQDHDFLLRAAEVFTADQIVHVPEVLYHWRKAENSTALLGSTKSYAAEAGVAAIAAHLRRTQRDGRVTAIDGTTRYRVQWDVIPKYRTSIIIPFKDQADLTKLCVERILQHTKLSGLEIVLVDNRSVTCDTQQYLSIVSKNPHVRVMSVDEEFNYSRLNNLAAKTCCSDFFVFMNNDLFIEQDDWLDILIGEADADDTVAIVGGKFVYPDRTIQHGGIILGVGGVAGHAFSHTLSTSSGYGARGIVTHEVSAVTAACMLVRSKVFHEIGGFDEKHLAVAFNDVDLCMRASAVGYRILMSPDFVAEHRESISRGFEDTPEKVERFRTEGNVMINRWGGKITTDPFYNPNFALNGVPFFDLKPFVHSSSRHI
;
A
#
# COMPACT_ATOMS: atom_id res chain seq x y z
N MET A 1 -35.47 -34.39 -15.48
CA MET A 1 -34.32 -35.17 -14.96
C MET A 1 -33.95 -34.56 -13.62
N ARG A 2 -33.57 -35.35 -12.61
CA ARG A 2 -33.13 -34.80 -11.33
C ARG A 2 -31.81 -34.06 -11.55
N SER A 3 -31.73 -32.79 -11.15
CA SER A 3 -30.51 -31.99 -11.19
C SER A 3 -29.43 -32.63 -10.33
N LYS A 4 -28.26 -32.89 -10.91
CA LYS A 4 -27.10 -33.46 -10.21
C LYS A 4 -26.25 -32.36 -9.58
N SER A 5 -25.73 -32.64 -8.39
CA SER A 5 -25.01 -31.69 -7.54
C SER A 5 -23.64 -32.21 -7.14
N LEU A 6 -22.63 -31.34 -7.21
CA LEU A 6 -21.26 -31.62 -6.79
C LEU A 6 -20.79 -30.62 -5.72
N LEU A 7 -20.13 -31.14 -4.68
CA LEU A 7 -19.47 -30.34 -3.65
C LEU A 7 -17.95 -30.53 -3.77
N GLY A 8 -17.19 -29.44 -3.89
CA GLY A 8 -15.73 -29.49 -3.90
C GLY A 8 -15.11 -28.89 -2.63
N LEU A 9 -14.02 -29.48 -2.14
CA LEU A 9 -13.13 -28.84 -1.17
C LEU A 9 -11.66 -29.11 -1.47
N ILE A 10 -10.79 -28.23 -0.98
CA ILE A 10 -9.36 -28.49 -0.85
C ILE A 10 -9.00 -28.57 0.63
N VAL A 11 -8.21 -29.57 1.02
CA VAL A 11 -7.93 -29.86 2.44
C VAL A 11 -6.44 -30.09 2.69
N LYS A 12 -5.95 -29.69 3.88
CA LYS A 12 -4.61 -30.04 4.37
C LYS A 12 -4.61 -30.27 5.87
N ASN A 13 -4.29 -31.48 6.29
CA ASN A 13 -4.09 -31.84 7.69
C ASN A 13 -5.31 -31.60 8.62
N GLU A 14 -6.49 -32.07 8.24
CA GLU A 14 -7.76 -31.92 8.97
C GLU A 14 -8.24 -33.25 9.58
N GLN A 15 -7.33 -34.14 10.00
CA GLN A 15 -7.67 -35.51 10.40
C GLN A 15 -8.74 -35.64 11.51
N GLN A 16 -8.87 -34.62 12.36
CA GLN A 16 -9.80 -34.63 13.50
C GLN A 16 -11.26 -34.46 13.05
N ASP A 17 -11.51 -33.54 12.12
CA ASP A 17 -12.85 -33.03 11.84
C ASP A 17 -13.36 -33.42 10.44
N ILE A 18 -12.46 -33.83 9.52
CA ILE A 18 -12.82 -34.15 8.14
C ILE A 18 -13.84 -35.30 8.02
N ALA A 19 -13.86 -36.23 8.98
CA ALA A 19 -14.79 -37.35 8.97
C ALA A 19 -16.25 -36.90 9.20
N GLU A 20 -16.48 -36.01 10.14
CA GLU A 20 -17.80 -35.41 10.39
C GLU A 20 -18.25 -34.61 9.18
N TRP A 21 -17.36 -33.77 8.65
CA TRP A 21 -17.66 -32.92 7.51
C TRP A 21 -18.12 -33.73 6.29
N LEU A 22 -17.42 -34.81 5.94
CA LEU A 22 -17.76 -35.66 4.79
C LEU A 22 -19.06 -36.43 5.00
N VAL A 23 -19.27 -36.99 6.20
CA VAL A 23 -20.48 -37.77 6.53
C VAL A 23 -21.72 -36.88 6.59
N HIS A 24 -21.58 -35.66 7.11
CA HIS A 24 -22.65 -34.67 7.15
C HIS A 24 -23.07 -34.26 5.74
N HIS A 25 -22.13 -33.79 4.91
CA HIS A 25 -22.44 -33.29 3.58
C HIS A 25 -22.88 -34.39 2.61
N ALA A 26 -22.27 -35.58 2.64
CA ALA A 26 -22.79 -36.74 1.87
C ALA A 26 -24.23 -37.06 2.29
N GLY A 27 -24.51 -36.84 3.57
CA GLY A 27 -25.79 -36.96 4.19
C GLY A 27 -26.90 -36.02 3.76
N LEU A 28 -26.54 -34.83 3.27
CA LEU A 28 -27.46 -33.84 2.73
C LEU A 28 -27.95 -34.22 1.33
N GLY A 29 -27.30 -35.21 0.71
CA GLY A 29 -27.70 -35.79 -0.57
C GLY A 29 -26.98 -35.22 -1.80
N PHE A 30 -25.77 -34.67 -1.65
CA PHE A 30 -24.92 -34.33 -2.80
C PHE A 30 -24.62 -35.61 -3.60
N ASP A 31 -24.69 -35.52 -4.93
CA ASP A 31 -24.47 -36.66 -5.80
C ASP A 31 -22.98 -37.04 -5.88
N ARG A 32 -22.08 -36.06 -5.67
CA ARG A 32 -20.64 -36.26 -5.58
C ARG A 32 -19.96 -35.25 -4.67
N ILE A 33 -18.94 -35.69 -3.93
CA ILE A 33 -18.01 -34.83 -3.20
C ILE A 33 -16.61 -35.05 -3.73
N VAL A 34 -15.93 -33.98 -4.14
CA VAL A 34 -14.53 -34.03 -4.62
C VAL A 34 -13.61 -33.40 -3.58
N VAL A 35 -12.65 -34.20 -3.09
CA VAL A 35 -11.68 -33.79 -2.08
C VAL A 35 -10.31 -33.66 -2.74
N PHE A 36 -9.85 -32.43 -2.92
CA PHE A 36 -8.48 -32.12 -3.32
C PHE A 36 -7.57 -32.14 -2.07
N ASP A 37 -6.88 -33.24 -1.83
CA ASP A 37 -5.91 -33.37 -0.74
C ASP A 37 -4.60 -32.67 -1.11
N ASN A 38 -4.36 -31.52 -0.47
CA ASN A 38 -3.17 -30.70 -0.61
C ASN A 38 -1.97 -31.30 0.16
N GLN A 39 -1.66 -32.55 -0.18
CA GLN A 39 -0.55 -33.33 0.36
C GLN A 39 -0.54 -33.36 1.89
N SER A 40 -1.66 -33.83 2.47
CA SER A 40 -1.75 -34.00 3.91
C SER A 40 -0.65 -34.94 4.43
N THR A 41 -0.03 -34.53 5.52
CA THR A 41 1.06 -35.22 6.22
C THR A 41 0.58 -35.92 7.50
N ASP A 42 -0.69 -35.77 7.86
CA ASP A 42 -1.37 -36.48 8.94
C ASP A 42 -2.32 -37.56 8.37
N GLU A 43 -3.21 -38.12 9.19
CA GLU A 43 -4.09 -39.22 8.75
C GLU A 43 -5.28 -38.77 7.87
N THR A 44 -5.36 -37.48 7.48
CA THR A 44 -6.46 -36.96 6.64
C THR A 44 -6.66 -37.80 5.38
N ALA A 45 -5.58 -38.09 4.64
CA ALA A 45 -5.64 -38.87 3.41
C ALA A 45 -6.18 -40.30 3.64
N VAL A 46 -5.84 -40.90 4.78
CA VAL A 46 -6.32 -42.24 5.18
C VAL A 46 -7.82 -42.20 5.46
N VAL A 47 -8.26 -41.20 6.23
CA VAL A 47 -9.67 -41.01 6.57
C VAL A 47 -10.53 -40.78 5.32
N VAL A 48 -10.10 -39.90 4.42
CA VAL A 48 -10.83 -39.60 3.17
C VAL A 48 -10.93 -40.85 2.29
N THR A 49 -9.82 -41.59 2.14
CA THR A 49 -9.78 -42.81 1.32
C THR A 49 -10.67 -43.91 1.87
N GLU A 50 -10.74 -44.06 3.20
CA GLU A 50 -11.62 -45.04 3.84
C GLU A 50 -13.09 -44.68 3.62
N LEU A 51 -13.47 -43.42 3.84
CA LEU A 51 -14.84 -42.96 3.66
C LEU A 51 -15.29 -43.03 2.20
N ALA A 52 -14.39 -42.82 1.24
CA ALA A 52 -14.67 -42.96 -0.19
C ALA A 52 -15.10 -44.38 -0.61
N ARG A 53 -14.84 -45.41 0.21
CA ARG A 53 -15.35 -46.77 -0.02
C ARG A 53 -16.85 -46.91 0.24
N HIS A 54 -17.42 -46.00 1.02
CA HIS A 54 -18.79 -46.07 1.54
C HIS A 54 -19.67 -44.88 1.13
N LEU A 55 -19.06 -43.76 0.73
CA LEU A 55 -19.71 -42.50 0.39
C LEU A 55 -19.30 -42.02 -1.01
N PRO A 56 -20.08 -41.15 -1.68
CA PRO A 56 -19.80 -40.69 -3.04
C PRO A 56 -18.66 -39.65 -3.06
N ILE A 57 -17.44 -40.07 -2.73
CA ILE A 57 -16.28 -39.21 -2.54
C ILE A 57 -15.20 -39.56 -3.55
N ASP A 58 -14.72 -38.56 -4.29
CA ASP A 58 -13.54 -38.66 -5.14
C ASP A 58 -12.36 -38.02 -4.41
N HIS A 59 -11.33 -38.82 -4.13
CA HIS A 59 -10.12 -38.37 -3.46
C HIS A 59 -9.02 -38.08 -4.49
N ILE A 60 -8.69 -36.81 -4.67
CA ILE A 60 -7.69 -36.32 -5.63
C ILE A 60 -6.51 -35.75 -4.87
N ARG A 61 -5.31 -36.27 -5.09
CA ARG A 61 -4.08 -35.68 -4.54
C ARG A 61 -3.71 -34.44 -5.35
N TRP A 62 -3.47 -33.30 -4.67
CA TRP A 62 -3.30 -31.98 -5.30
C TRP A 62 -1.94 -31.34 -4.96
N GLY A 63 -1.02 -31.31 -5.93
CA GLY A 63 0.37 -30.82 -5.77
C GLY A 63 0.58 -29.31 -5.92
N ASP A 64 1.76 -28.80 -5.51
CA ASP A 64 2.11 -27.36 -5.52
C ASP A 64 2.20 -26.72 -6.92
N HIS A 65 2.16 -27.51 -7.98
CA HIS A 65 2.25 -27.05 -9.38
C HIS A 65 1.14 -27.62 -10.28
N GLU A 66 0.12 -28.23 -9.68
CA GLU A 66 -0.90 -28.94 -10.45
C GLU A 66 -1.93 -27.93 -10.99
N ARG A 67 -1.95 -27.75 -12.31
CA ARG A 67 -2.92 -26.91 -13.06
C ARG A 67 -3.06 -25.50 -12.47
N SER A 68 -1.94 -24.86 -12.13
CA SER A 68 -1.92 -23.47 -11.66
C SER A 68 -2.61 -22.54 -12.65
N VAL A 69 -3.50 -21.69 -12.16
CA VAL A 69 -4.21 -20.68 -12.95
C VAL A 69 -3.73 -19.31 -12.48
N GLU A 70 -3.23 -18.50 -13.40
CA GLU A 70 -2.71 -17.15 -13.14
C GLU A 70 -3.76 -16.28 -12.43
N GLY A 71 -3.33 -15.53 -11.41
CA GLY A 71 -4.22 -14.71 -10.58
C GLY A 71 -5.06 -15.47 -9.55
N LEU A 72 -5.04 -16.81 -9.55
CA LEU A 72 -5.73 -17.63 -8.55
C LEU A 72 -4.77 -18.29 -7.56
N THR A 73 -5.20 -18.38 -6.31
CA THR A 73 -4.51 -19.15 -5.29
C THR A 73 -4.54 -20.65 -5.63
N LYS A 74 -3.71 -21.46 -4.95
CA LYS A 74 -3.74 -22.93 -5.10
C LYS A 74 -5.14 -23.53 -4.89
N GLN A 75 -5.92 -22.94 -3.99
CA GLN A 75 -7.33 -23.27 -3.76
C GLN A 75 -8.21 -22.87 -4.95
N GLY A 76 -8.06 -21.65 -5.47
CA GLY A 76 -8.78 -21.20 -6.66
C GLY A 76 -8.50 -22.06 -7.90
N ALA A 77 -7.25 -22.52 -8.07
CA ALA A 77 -6.85 -23.44 -9.14
C ALA A 77 -7.52 -24.82 -9.01
N ALA A 78 -7.64 -25.37 -7.80
CA ALA A 78 -8.36 -26.63 -7.56
C ALA A 78 -9.85 -26.50 -7.92
N TYR A 79 -10.47 -25.37 -7.56
CA TYR A 79 -11.87 -25.09 -7.89
C TYR A 79 -12.07 -24.90 -9.39
N ALA A 80 -11.17 -24.19 -10.08
CA ALA A 80 -11.19 -24.06 -11.53
C ALA A 80 -11.06 -25.42 -12.24
N ALA A 81 -10.16 -26.28 -11.75
CA ALA A 81 -10.00 -27.65 -12.24
C ALA A 81 -11.25 -28.50 -12.00
N CYS A 82 -11.88 -28.37 -10.82
CA CYS A 82 -13.13 -29.05 -10.51
C CYS A 82 -14.27 -28.66 -11.47
N ILE A 83 -14.42 -27.36 -11.76
CA ILE A 83 -15.38 -26.90 -12.77
C ILE A 83 -15.03 -27.51 -14.13
N SER A 84 -13.76 -27.44 -14.55
CA SER A 84 -13.34 -27.96 -15.85
C SER A 84 -13.63 -29.45 -16.02
N ASP A 85 -13.31 -30.26 -15.02
CA ASP A 85 -13.36 -31.72 -15.11
C ASP A 85 -14.78 -32.27 -15.01
N PHE A 86 -15.66 -31.60 -14.25
CA PHE A 86 -16.97 -32.14 -13.90
C PHE A 86 -18.16 -31.34 -14.46
N ARG A 87 -17.92 -30.24 -15.20
CA ARG A 87 -18.97 -29.37 -15.78
C ARG A 87 -19.98 -30.11 -16.65
N SER A 88 -19.58 -31.18 -17.35
CA SER A 88 -20.49 -31.95 -18.21
C SER A 88 -21.30 -33.01 -17.47
N GLU A 89 -20.96 -33.33 -16.22
CA GLU A 89 -21.60 -34.42 -15.46
C GLU A 89 -22.61 -33.93 -14.42
N PHE A 90 -22.41 -32.71 -13.88
CA PHE A 90 -23.23 -32.14 -12.82
C PHE A 90 -23.85 -30.81 -13.25
N ASP A 91 -25.09 -30.57 -12.81
CA ASP A 91 -25.82 -29.34 -13.12
C ASP A 91 -25.44 -28.20 -12.17
N TRP A 92 -25.20 -28.53 -10.90
CA TRP A 92 -24.88 -27.58 -9.83
C TRP A 92 -23.55 -27.91 -9.15
N MET A 93 -22.80 -26.86 -8.80
CA MET A 93 -21.58 -26.93 -8.01
C MET A 93 -21.57 -25.93 -6.87
N CYS A 94 -20.89 -26.28 -5.78
CA CYS A 94 -20.53 -25.39 -4.69
C CYS A 94 -19.17 -25.78 -4.13
N PHE A 95 -18.44 -24.81 -3.59
CA PHE A 95 -17.17 -25.01 -2.93
C PHE A 95 -17.25 -24.56 -1.48
N LEU A 96 -16.89 -25.46 -0.57
CA LEU A 96 -16.92 -25.21 0.87
C LEU A 96 -15.55 -25.54 1.48
N ASP A 97 -15.17 -24.78 2.49
CA ASP A 97 -13.96 -25.03 3.26
C ASP A 97 -14.24 -26.07 4.36
N ALA A 98 -13.18 -26.74 4.85
CA ALA A 98 -13.32 -27.80 5.85
C ALA A 98 -13.82 -27.30 7.23
N ASP A 99 -13.95 -25.98 7.41
CA ASP A 99 -14.56 -25.33 8.57
C ASP A 99 -15.95 -24.73 8.33
N GLU A 100 -16.55 -25.02 7.18
CA GLU A 100 -17.89 -24.56 6.81
C GLU A 100 -18.88 -25.72 6.74
N PHE A 101 -20.03 -25.60 7.40
CA PHE A 101 -21.07 -26.61 7.44
C PHE A 101 -22.40 -26.04 6.94
N LEU A 102 -22.96 -26.69 5.93
CA LEU A 102 -24.29 -26.36 5.44
C LEU A 102 -25.35 -27.04 6.32
N ILE A 103 -26.15 -26.25 7.03
CA ILE A 103 -27.16 -26.75 7.97
C ILE A 103 -28.55 -26.61 7.35
N PRO A 104 -29.26 -27.73 7.09
CA PRO A 104 -30.60 -27.71 6.51
C PRO A 104 -31.67 -27.45 7.57
N PRO A 105 -32.85 -26.95 7.17
CA PRO A 105 -34.08 -27.13 7.93
C PRO A 105 -34.33 -28.64 8.21
N PRO A 106 -34.99 -29.00 9.32
CA PRO A 106 -35.27 -30.39 9.65
C PRO A 106 -36.00 -31.14 8.52
N GLY A 107 -35.37 -32.19 7.99
CA GLY A 107 -35.94 -33.04 6.93
C GLY A 107 -35.68 -32.59 5.50
N ASP A 108 -35.02 -31.44 5.29
CA ASP A 108 -34.73 -30.89 3.98
C ASP A 108 -33.41 -31.46 3.39
N THR A 109 -33.31 -31.51 2.06
CA THR A 109 -32.14 -32.05 1.35
C THR A 109 -31.56 -31.04 0.36
N ILE A 110 -30.34 -31.28 -0.13
CA ILE A 110 -29.73 -30.39 -1.13
C ILE A 110 -30.59 -30.30 -2.40
N LEU A 111 -31.32 -31.37 -2.75
CA LEU A 111 -32.24 -31.37 -3.87
C LEU A 111 -33.38 -30.36 -3.66
N ASN A 112 -33.92 -30.28 -2.43
CA ASN A 112 -34.96 -29.32 -2.09
C ASN A 112 -34.45 -27.87 -2.20
N LEU A 113 -33.22 -27.62 -1.73
CA LEU A 113 -32.59 -26.30 -1.85
C LEU A 113 -32.39 -25.90 -3.32
N LEU A 114 -31.80 -26.78 -4.14
CA LEU A 114 -31.49 -26.47 -5.54
C LEU A 114 -32.76 -26.28 -6.38
N GLN A 115 -33.87 -26.96 -6.05
CA GLN A 115 -35.17 -26.78 -6.71
C GLN A 115 -35.75 -25.38 -6.50
N ARG A 116 -35.47 -24.71 -5.37
CA ARG A 116 -35.90 -23.31 -5.13
C ARG A 116 -35.29 -22.33 -6.14
N PHE A 117 -34.16 -22.70 -6.73
CA PHE A 117 -33.37 -21.86 -7.62
C PHE A 117 -33.22 -22.47 -9.02
N GLU A 118 -34.17 -23.32 -9.44
CA GLU A 118 -34.10 -24.03 -10.72
C GLU A 118 -33.88 -23.06 -11.90
N GLU A 119 -34.48 -21.87 -11.87
CA GLU A 119 -34.31 -20.89 -12.95
C GLU A 119 -33.12 -19.93 -12.77
N ALA A 120 -32.34 -20.04 -11.69
CA ALA A 120 -31.21 -19.16 -11.40
C ALA A 120 -29.89 -19.70 -11.97
N SER A 121 -28.96 -18.78 -12.30
CA SER A 121 -27.59 -19.14 -12.68
C SER A 121 -26.70 -19.37 -11.47
N ALA A 122 -26.98 -18.68 -10.36
CA ALA A 122 -26.34 -18.88 -9.07
C ALA A 122 -27.18 -18.32 -7.93
N PHE A 123 -26.94 -18.81 -6.72
CA PHE A 123 -27.38 -18.20 -5.47
C PHE A 123 -26.29 -18.31 -4.41
N ALA A 124 -26.31 -17.47 -3.38
CA ALA A 124 -25.30 -17.48 -2.34
C ALA A 124 -25.92 -17.47 -0.93
N LEU A 125 -25.19 -18.06 0.02
CA LEU A 125 -25.55 -18.08 1.44
C LEU A 125 -24.49 -17.33 2.24
N ASN A 126 -24.94 -16.39 3.07
CA ASN A 126 -24.10 -15.66 4.01
C ASN A 126 -23.55 -16.57 5.11
N TRP A 127 -22.31 -16.30 5.55
CA TRP A 127 -21.74 -16.96 6.71
C TRP A 127 -22.52 -16.67 8.00
N GLN A 128 -22.44 -17.61 8.93
CA GLN A 128 -22.74 -17.43 10.34
C GLN A 128 -21.52 -17.87 11.13
N VAL A 129 -20.76 -16.90 11.65
CA VAL A 129 -19.51 -17.18 12.36
C VAL A 129 -19.78 -17.70 13.77
N PHE A 130 -19.24 -18.88 14.09
CA PHE A 130 -19.27 -19.49 15.41
C PHE A 130 -17.94 -19.28 16.15
N GLY A 131 -18.06 -19.05 17.46
CA GLY A 131 -16.92 -19.00 18.39
C GLY A 131 -16.68 -20.34 19.07
N SER A 132 -15.71 -20.35 19.98
CA SER A 132 -15.21 -21.50 20.72
C SER A 132 -16.21 -22.11 21.72
N SER A 133 -17.35 -21.45 21.94
CA SER A 133 -18.31 -21.75 23.01
C SER A 133 -17.67 -21.82 24.40
N GLY A 134 -16.57 -21.08 24.60
CA GLY A 134 -15.76 -21.10 25.82
C GLY A 134 -14.95 -22.37 26.04
N LEU A 135 -14.88 -23.27 25.05
CA LEU A 135 -14.18 -24.55 25.17
C LEU A 135 -12.68 -24.41 24.88
N LYS A 136 -11.85 -24.92 25.80
CA LYS A 136 -10.39 -25.02 25.59
C LYS A 136 -9.99 -26.14 24.61
N SER A 137 -10.87 -27.13 24.41
CA SER A 137 -10.72 -28.25 23.47
C SER A 137 -12.07 -28.89 23.13
N SER A 138 -12.23 -29.39 21.90
CA SER A 138 -13.37 -30.21 21.45
C SER A 138 -13.03 -31.69 21.30
N ALA A 139 -11.81 -32.10 21.69
CA ALA A 139 -11.36 -33.48 21.55
C ALA A 139 -12.40 -34.42 22.14
N SER A 140 -12.87 -35.37 21.32
CA SER A 140 -13.94 -36.36 21.56
C SER A 140 -15.40 -35.97 21.27
N ARG A 141 -15.71 -34.78 20.73
CA ARG A 141 -17.07 -34.37 20.29
C ARG A 141 -17.09 -33.97 18.83
N LEU A 142 -18.27 -33.97 18.22
CA LEU A 142 -18.48 -33.40 16.88
C LEU A 142 -18.42 -31.86 16.92
N VAL A 143 -17.91 -31.22 15.87
CA VAL A 143 -17.83 -29.76 15.71
C VAL A 143 -19.21 -29.12 15.87
N MET A 144 -20.24 -29.68 15.21
CA MET A 144 -21.60 -29.14 15.24
C MET A 144 -22.28 -29.18 16.61
N GLU A 145 -21.84 -30.04 17.54
CA GLU A 145 -22.37 -30.12 18.91
C GLU A 145 -21.46 -29.48 19.96
N ALA A 146 -20.16 -29.35 19.66
CA ALA A 146 -19.20 -28.71 20.54
C ALA A 146 -19.33 -27.18 20.51
N PHE A 147 -19.57 -26.60 19.33
CA PHE A 147 -19.56 -25.14 19.15
C PHE A 147 -20.96 -24.63 18.82
N THR A 148 -21.68 -24.21 19.87
CA THR A 148 -23.09 -23.80 19.81
C THR A 148 -23.29 -22.30 20.07
N HIS A 149 -22.23 -21.52 20.21
CA HIS A 149 -22.32 -20.07 20.38
C HIS A 149 -21.76 -19.34 19.15
N ARG A 150 -22.51 -18.36 18.65
CA ARG A 150 -22.18 -17.62 17.43
C ARG A 150 -22.21 -16.11 17.61
N ALA A 151 -21.64 -15.42 16.62
CA ALA A 151 -21.72 -13.97 16.51
C ALA A 151 -23.15 -13.47 16.22
N PRO A 152 -23.46 -12.21 16.55
CA PRO A 152 -24.66 -11.53 16.10
C PRO A 152 -24.78 -11.49 14.57
N ASN A 153 -26.00 -11.38 14.04
CA ASN A 153 -26.24 -11.42 12.59
C ASN A 153 -25.54 -10.27 11.84
N ASP A 154 -25.46 -9.10 12.46
CA ASP A 154 -24.83 -7.86 11.96
C ASP A 154 -23.30 -7.84 12.13
N PHE A 155 -22.70 -8.92 12.61
CA PHE A 155 -21.25 -9.06 12.62
C PHE A 155 -20.70 -9.00 11.18
N ASP A 156 -19.83 -8.03 10.90
CA ASP A 156 -19.43 -7.66 9.53
C ASP A 156 -18.88 -8.85 8.71
N ILE A 157 -18.21 -9.81 9.37
CA ILE A 157 -17.69 -11.01 8.71
C ILE A 157 -18.80 -11.88 8.11
N ASN A 158 -20.01 -11.88 8.66
CA ASN A 158 -21.16 -12.61 8.11
C ASN A 158 -21.61 -12.11 6.72
N ARG A 159 -21.07 -10.99 6.22
CA ARG A 159 -21.31 -10.51 4.84
C ARG A 159 -20.66 -11.37 3.77
N HIS A 160 -19.65 -12.17 4.12
CA HIS A 160 -19.05 -13.13 3.21
C HIS A 160 -20.03 -14.27 2.91
N VAL A 161 -19.90 -14.88 1.73
CA VAL A 161 -20.80 -15.93 1.27
C VAL A 161 -20.06 -17.16 0.75
N LYS A 162 -20.79 -18.27 0.60
CA LYS A 162 -20.47 -19.31 -0.39
C LYS A 162 -21.58 -19.42 -1.41
N MET A 163 -21.17 -19.66 -2.66
CA MET A 163 -22.06 -19.59 -3.80
C MET A 163 -22.29 -20.97 -4.42
N PHE A 164 -23.56 -21.27 -4.69
CA PHE A 164 -24.02 -22.37 -5.51
C PHE A 164 -24.26 -21.85 -6.92
N PHE A 165 -23.76 -22.54 -7.92
CA PHE A 165 -23.87 -22.08 -9.30
C PHE A 165 -24.10 -23.22 -10.28
N ARG A 166 -24.75 -22.88 -11.40
CA ARG A 166 -24.90 -23.80 -12.52
C ARG A 166 -23.58 -23.92 -13.26
N THR A 167 -23.16 -25.16 -13.49
CA THR A 167 -21.86 -25.46 -14.11
C THR A 167 -21.74 -24.89 -15.53
N THR A 168 -22.85 -24.89 -16.27
CA THR A 168 -22.94 -24.32 -17.62
C THR A 168 -22.85 -22.79 -17.63
N ASP A 169 -23.26 -22.13 -16.55
CA ASP A 169 -23.24 -20.66 -16.43
C ASP A 169 -21.94 -20.13 -15.80
N ALA A 170 -21.11 -21.00 -15.22
CA ALA A 170 -19.82 -20.62 -14.64
C ALA A 170 -18.82 -20.16 -15.72
N LYS A 171 -18.36 -18.92 -15.61
CA LYS A 171 -17.35 -18.32 -16.51
C LYS A 171 -15.94 -18.46 -15.97
N ALA A 172 -15.71 -17.95 -14.76
CA ALA A 172 -14.39 -17.93 -14.14
C ALA A 172 -14.49 -17.98 -12.62
N VAL A 173 -13.55 -18.67 -11.97
CA VAL A 173 -13.34 -18.54 -10.52
C VAL A 173 -12.60 -17.22 -10.30
N VAL A 174 -13.13 -16.33 -9.46
CA VAL A 174 -12.47 -15.05 -9.11
C VAL A 174 -11.73 -15.20 -7.80
N ASN A 175 -12.37 -15.82 -6.81
CA ASN A 175 -11.79 -16.19 -5.53
C ASN A 175 -12.56 -17.37 -4.91
N PRO A 176 -12.13 -17.94 -3.77
CA PRO A 176 -12.79 -19.10 -3.13
C PRO A 176 -14.26 -18.91 -2.73
N HIS A 177 -14.77 -17.67 -2.74
CA HIS A 177 -16.14 -17.30 -2.36
C HIS A 177 -16.98 -16.86 -3.57
N PHE A 178 -16.37 -16.63 -4.74
CA PHE A 178 -17.04 -16.03 -5.89
C PHE A 178 -16.61 -16.66 -7.22
N VAL A 179 -17.60 -17.17 -7.95
CA VAL A 179 -17.49 -17.63 -9.33
C VAL A 179 -18.33 -16.70 -10.18
N GLU A 180 -17.75 -16.14 -11.24
CA GLU A 180 -18.49 -15.31 -12.18
C GLU A 180 -19.46 -16.17 -12.99
N THR A 181 -20.72 -15.74 -13.08
CA THR A 181 -21.77 -16.43 -13.83
C THR A 181 -22.37 -15.57 -14.95
N THR A 182 -23.25 -16.14 -15.76
CA THR A 182 -23.94 -15.45 -16.86
C THR A 182 -24.98 -14.43 -16.39
N ARG A 183 -25.66 -14.71 -15.28
CA ARG A 183 -26.63 -13.81 -14.63
C ARG A 183 -26.25 -13.56 -13.17
N PRO A 184 -26.60 -12.39 -12.59
CA PRO A 184 -26.33 -12.09 -11.19
C PRO A 184 -26.82 -13.20 -10.26
N ALA A 185 -26.05 -13.48 -9.21
CA ALA A 185 -26.45 -14.43 -8.19
C ALA A 185 -27.55 -13.85 -7.29
N LEU A 186 -28.40 -14.74 -6.79
CA LEU A 186 -29.52 -14.41 -5.90
C LEU A 186 -29.19 -14.73 -4.44
N ASP A 187 -29.82 -14.01 -3.51
CA ASP A 187 -29.83 -14.38 -2.10
C ASP A 187 -30.80 -15.54 -1.84
N ILE A 188 -30.85 -16.01 -0.59
CA ILE A 188 -31.71 -17.14 -0.20
C ILE A 188 -33.23 -16.86 -0.37
N TRP A 189 -33.61 -15.60 -0.56
CA TRP A 189 -34.98 -15.16 -0.79
C TRP A 189 -35.29 -14.89 -2.28
N GLY A 190 -34.31 -15.08 -3.17
CA GLY A 190 -34.45 -14.90 -4.60
C GLY A 190 -34.23 -13.46 -5.09
N LYS A 191 -33.69 -12.56 -4.26
CA LYS A 191 -33.34 -11.19 -4.67
C LYS A 191 -31.90 -11.14 -5.20
N VAL A 192 -31.65 -10.30 -6.19
CA VAL A 192 -30.29 -10.07 -6.73
C VAL A 192 -29.37 -9.53 -5.63
N ILE A 193 -28.19 -10.13 -5.51
CA ILE A 193 -27.16 -9.70 -4.57
C ILE A 193 -26.35 -8.55 -5.16
N ASP A 194 -26.19 -7.49 -4.38
CA ASP A 194 -25.22 -6.42 -4.64
C ASP A 194 -23.92 -6.70 -3.88
N TRP A 195 -22.81 -6.68 -4.62
CA TRP A 195 -21.49 -7.00 -4.09
C TRP A 195 -20.74 -5.73 -3.66
N SER A 196 -20.23 -5.69 -2.42
CA SER A 196 -19.23 -4.69 -2.04
C SER A 196 -17.84 -5.08 -2.55
N LEU A 197 -17.56 -6.38 -2.52
CA LEU A 197 -16.42 -7.05 -3.13
C LEU A 197 -16.90 -8.41 -3.66
N PRO A 198 -16.22 -9.05 -4.62
CA PRO A 198 -16.60 -10.38 -5.10
C PRO A 198 -16.67 -11.39 -3.94
N GLY A 199 -17.87 -11.88 -3.61
CA GLY A 199 -18.11 -12.80 -2.49
C GLY A 199 -18.44 -12.13 -1.15
N VAL A 200 -18.62 -10.79 -1.12
CA VAL A 200 -19.02 -10.02 0.07
C VAL A 200 -20.22 -9.12 -0.24
N THR A 201 -21.34 -9.35 0.44
CA THR A 201 -22.57 -8.56 0.25
C THR A 201 -22.45 -7.14 0.80
N ARG A 202 -23.34 -6.24 0.38
CA ARG A 202 -23.47 -4.90 0.99
C ARG A 202 -23.89 -5.00 2.47
N PRO A 203 -23.51 -4.04 3.35
CA PRO A 203 -23.82 -4.11 4.78
C PRO A 203 -25.30 -4.29 5.11
N ASP A 204 -26.20 -3.80 4.26
CA ASP A 204 -27.66 -3.89 4.40
C ASP A 204 -28.28 -5.17 3.79
N GLN A 205 -27.47 -6.07 3.24
CA GLN A 205 -27.91 -7.29 2.55
C GLN A 205 -27.42 -8.59 3.23
N VAL A 206 -27.05 -8.55 4.51
CA VAL A 206 -26.82 -9.78 5.28
C VAL A 206 -28.16 -10.37 5.65
N ILE A 207 -28.57 -11.44 4.96
CA ILE A 207 -29.88 -12.06 5.22
C ILE A 207 -29.70 -13.56 5.48
N GLN A 208 -30.02 -13.96 6.72
CA GLN A 208 -29.92 -15.34 7.18
C GLN A 208 -31.23 -16.08 6.86
N GLY A 209 -31.11 -17.24 6.20
CA GLY A 209 -32.24 -18.04 5.76
C GLY A 209 -32.60 -19.20 6.68
N ASP A 210 -33.52 -20.02 6.21
CA ASP A 210 -33.85 -21.33 6.78
C ASP A 210 -32.71 -22.34 6.57
N TRP A 211 -32.05 -22.27 5.41
CA TRP A 211 -30.73 -22.88 5.19
C TRP A 211 -29.63 -21.95 5.69
N ARG A 212 -28.68 -22.52 6.43
CA ARG A 212 -27.63 -21.77 7.14
C ARG A 212 -26.25 -22.28 6.77
N LEU A 213 -25.29 -21.35 6.66
CA LEU A 213 -23.89 -21.68 6.42
C LEU A 213 -23.09 -21.36 7.67
N HIS A 214 -22.90 -22.37 8.52
CA HIS A 214 -22.14 -22.23 9.75
C HIS A 214 -20.65 -22.20 9.43
N HIS A 215 -19.93 -21.20 9.93
CA HIS A 215 -18.49 -21.08 9.74
C HIS A 215 -17.77 -21.14 11.09
N TYR A 216 -17.06 -22.25 11.31
CA TYR A 216 -16.31 -22.53 12.53
C TYR A 216 -14.84 -22.11 12.38
N ILE A 217 -14.63 -20.83 12.07
CA ILE A 217 -13.29 -20.21 11.90
C ILE A 217 -12.43 -20.48 13.15
N ILE A 218 -13.04 -20.28 14.33
CA ILE A 218 -12.48 -20.52 15.64
C ILE A 218 -13.19 -21.70 16.29
N ARG A 219 -12.48 -22.82 16.44
CA ARG A 219 -12.97 -24.02 17.12
C ARG A 219 -12.54 -24.01 18.59
N SER A 220 -11.24 -24.09 18.87
CA SER A 220 -10.73 -24.08 20.25
C SER A 220 -9.36 -23.45 20.33
N GLN A 221 -8.94 -23.06 21.53
CA GLN A 221 -7.58 -22.57 21.80
C GLN A 221 -6.52 -23.57 21.32
N THR A 222 -6.72 -24.87 21.59
CA THR A 222 -5.81 -25.93 21.13
C THR A 222 -5.78 -26.08 19.61
N HIS A 223 -6.92 -25.97 18.92
CA HIS A 223 -6.99 -25.97 17.46
C HIS A 223 -6.29 -24.73 16.85
N TRP A 224 -6.46 -23.55 17.46
CA TRP A 224 -5.80 -22.33 17.03
C TRP A 224 -4.28 -22.41 17.17
N GLU A 225 -3.78 -22.91 18.30
CA GLU A 225 -2.34 -23.15 18.52
C GLU A 225 -1.74 -24.08 17.46
N GLN A 226 -2.47 -25.12 17.04
CA GLN A 226 -2.05 -26.01 15.95
C GLN A 226 -2.03 -25.28 14.60
N ARG A 227 -3.04 -24.44 14.31
CA ARG A 227 -3.10 -23.59 13.11
C ARG A 227 -2.00 -22.52 13.08
N VAL A 228 -1.55 -22.01 14.23
CA VAL A 228 -0.42 -21.06 14.37
C VAL A 228 0.93 -21.75 14.21
N ARG A 229 1.09 -22.97 14.73
CA ARG A 229 2.33 -23.77 14.60
C ARG A 229 2.60 -24.23 13.15
N ARG A 230 1.56 -24.35 12.33
CA ARG A 230 1.68 -24.68 10.89
C ARG A 230 1.98 -23.42 10.07
N ARG A 231 3.26 -23.17 9.75
CA ARG A 231 3.64 -22.15 8.76
C ARG A 231 3.22 -22.60 7.35
N GLN A 232 2.44 -21.80 6.64
CA GLN A 232 2.30 -21.96 5.18
C GLN A 232 3.30 -21.04 4.46
N PRO A 233 3.87 -21.47 3.33
CA PRO A 233 4.71 -20.61 2.50
C PRO A 233 3.90 -19.42 1.98
N GLY A 234 4.41 -18.19 2.17
CA GLY A 234 3.82 -16.98 1.60
C GLY A 234 2.61 -16.38 2.34
N GLY A 235 2.24 -16.87 3.53
CA GLY A 235 1.19 -16.25 4.36
C GLY A 235 1.76 -15.55 5.60
N GLU A 236 1.11 -14.46 6.04
CA GLU A 236 1.42 -13.76 7.31
C GLU A 236 1.35 -14.69 8.53
N ALA A 237 2.11 -14.37 9.57
CA ALA A 237 2.03 -15.08 10.85
C ALA A 237 0.62 -14.92 11.46
N ARG A 238 -0.02 -16.03 11.85
CA ARG A 238 -1.33 -16.01 12.51
C ARG A 238 -1.15 -15.53 13.96
N GLU A 239 -1.67 -14.36 14.28
CA GLU A 239 -1.56 -13.74 15.61
C GLU A 239 -2.69 -14.17 16.56
N TRP A 240 -2.42 -14.21 17.85
CA TRP A 240 -3.41 -14.52 18.89
C TRP A 240 -4.56 -13.50 18.97
N ASN A 241 -4.36 -12.27 18.50
CA ASN A 241 -5.41 -11.26 18.46
C ASN A 241 -6.52 -11.63 17.46
N LYS A 242 -6.18 -12.26 16.33
CA LYS A 242 -7.17 -12.83 15.39
C LYS A 242 -7.99 -13.97 16.00
N PHE A 243 -7.56 -14.61 17.09
CA PHE A 243 -8.44 -15.54 17.83
C PHE A 243 -9.53 -14.76 18.58
N LYS A 244 -9.17 -13.68 19.29
CA LYS A 244 -10.10 -12.90 20.10
C LYS A 244 -11.14 -12.14 19.26
N ASP A 245 -10.73 -11.62 18.11
CA ASP A 245 -11.63 -10.85 17.23
C ASP A 245 -12.71 -11.73 16.58
N TYR A 246 -12.41 -13.02 16.35
CA TYR A 246 -13.30 -13.98 15.71
C TYR A 246 -13.98 -14.96 16.69
N ASP A 247 -13.52 -15.06 17.95
CA ASP A 247 -14.12 -15.90 19.00
C ASP A 247 -15.38 -15.25 19.58
N ARG A 248 -16.45 -15.25 18.79
CA ARG A 248 -17.73 -14.62 19.11
C ARG A 248 -18.74 -15.64 19.64
N ASN A 249 -19.03 -15.54 20.93
CA ASN A 249 -19.90 -16.47 21.67
C ASN A 249 -21.20 -15.81 22.14
N ASP A 250 -21.68 -14.82 21.40
CA ASP A 250 -22.74 -13.91 21.83
C ASP A 250 -24.15 -14.53 21.86
N ILE A 251 -24.44 -15.45 20.93
CA ILE A 251 -25.78 -16.04 20.75
C ILE A 251 -25.68 -17.56 20.78
N VAL A 252 -26.46 -18.21 21.66
CA VAL A 252 -26.64 -19.67 21.65
C VAL A 252 -27.47 -20.07 20.43
N ASP A 253 -26.92 -20.92 19.57
CA ASP A 253 -27.55 -21.47 18.39
C ASP A 253 -27.42 -23.00 18.36
N LEU A 254 -28.56 -23.68 18.56
CA LEU A 254 -28.65 -25.14 18.64
C LEU A 254 -29.14 -25.78 17.32
N SER A 255 -29.21 -25.00 16.23
CA SER A 255 -29.77 -25.47 14.95
C SER A 255 -29.00 -26.64 14.33
N ALA A 256 -27.70 -26.77 14.60
CA ALA A 256 -26.88 -27.85 14.08
C ALA A 256 -27.00 -29.18 14.87
N LEU A 257 -27.64 -29.20 16.05
CA LEU A 257 -27.67 -30.40 16.90
C LEU A 257 -28.40 -31.58 16.26
N SER A 258 -29.44 -31.33 15.45
CA SER A 258 -30.13 -32.39 14.71
C SER A 258 -29.22 -33.02 13.66
N SER A 259 -28.45 -32.20 12.95
CA SER A 259 -27.44 -32.63 11.98
C SER A 259 -26.29 -33.39 12.64
N ALA A 260 -25.82 -32.93 13.80
CA ALA A 260 -24.81 -33.63 14.59
C ALA A 260 -25.27 -35.04 15.00
N ARG A 261 -26.53 -35.21 15.45
CA ARG A 261 -27.09 -36.54 15.78
C ARG A 261 -27.12 -37.49 14.58
N LEU A 262 -27.47 -36.99 13.39
CA LEU A 262 -27.44 -37.78 12.17
C LEU A 262 -26.01 -38.17 11.76
N ALA A 263 -25.06 -37.25 11.91
CA ALA A 263 -23.64 -37.50 11.67
C ALA A 263 -23.09 -38.57 12.64
N HIS A 264 -23.43 -38.50 13.94
CA HIS A 264 -23.11 -39.53 14.93
C HIS A 264 -23.59 -40.92 14.50
N GLY A 265 -24.85 -41.05 14.11
CA GLY A 265 -25.41 -42.33 13.68
C GLY A 265 -24.67 -42.94 12.48
N ARG A 266 -24.29 -42.12 11.51
CA ARG A 266 -23.52 -42.56 10.32
C ARG A 266 -22.07 -42.87 10.64
N LEU A 267 -21.41 -42.07 11.48
CA LEU A 267 -20.03 -42.34 11.94
C LEU A 267 -19.96 -43.64 12.76
N ALA A 268 -20.94 -43.87 13.64
CA ALA A 268 -21.06 -45.10 14.41
C ALA A 268 -21.24 -46.34 13.51
N ALA A 269 -22.04 -46.23 12.44
CA ALA A 269 -22.19 -47.29 11.44
C ALA A 269 -20.89 -47.60 10.68
N LEU A 270 -19.95 -46.65 10.65
CA LEU A 270 -18.60 -46.77 10.07
C LEU A 270 -17.53 -47.11 11.13
N GLY A 271 -17.93 -47.47 12.36
CA GLY A 271 -17.03 -47.90 13.43
C GLY A 271 -16.29 -46.77 14.16
N LYS A 272 -16.70 -45.50 13.97
CA LYS A 272 -16.12 -44.34 14.66
C LYS A 272 -17.05 -43.88 15.79
N VAL A 273 -16.52 -43.76 17.01
CA VAL A 273 -17.30 -43.40 18.21
C VAL A 273 -16.80 -42.07 18.77
N TYR A 274 -17.74 -41.14 18.98
CA TYR A 274 -17.53 -39.82 19.60
C TYR A 274 -18.45 -39.70 20.84
N LEU A 275 -18.10 -38.86 21.83
CA LEU A 275 -18.90 -38.63 23.04
C LEU A 275 -20.07 -37.67 22.74
N SER A 276 -21.31 -38.07 23.06
CA SER A 276 -22.52 -37.22 22.90
C SER A 276 -22.90 -36.44 24.17
N VAL A 277 -23.59 -35.30 24.03
CA VAL A 277 -24.23 -34.57 25.15
C VAL A 277 -25.63 -35.15 25.46
N PRO A 278 -26.07 -35.26 26.74
CA PRO A 278 -27.42 -35.74 27.07
C PRO A 278 -28.51 -34.79 26.53
N SER A 279 -29.61 -35.33 26.01
CA SER A 279 -30.71 -34.57 25.43
C SER A 279 -31.51 -33.76 26.47
N SER A 280 -31.96 -32.57 26.08
CA SER A 280 -32.72 -31.57 26.85
C SER A 280 -34.13 -31.98 27.29
N GLU A 281 -34.41 -33.28 27.43
CA GLU A 281 -35.70 -33.81 27.95
C GLU A 281 -35.70 -34.01 29.48
N GLN A 282 -34.64 -33.62 30.19
CA GLN A 282 -34.50 -33.83 31.64
C GLN A 282 -34.36 -32.54 32.47
N LEU A 283 -34.91 -31.42 31.99
CA LEU A 283 -35.02 -30.19 32.77
C LEU A 283 -36.48 -29.70 32.78
N THR A 284 -37.31 -30.38 33.58
CA THR A 284 -38.58 -29.85 34.08
C THR A 284 -38.72 -30.16 35.57
N GLU A 285 -39.36 -29.23 36.26
CA GLU A 285 -39.48 -28.96 37.69
C GLU A 285 -39.66 -30.15 38.67
N PRO A 286 -39.29 -29.95 39.95
CA PRO A 286 -39.38 -30.98 40.98
C PRO A 286 -40.84 -31.14 41.45
N ASP A 287 -41.42 -32.31 41.21
CA ASP A 287 -42.61 -32.75 41.94
C ASP A 287 -42.27 -33.85 42.95
N GLN A 288 -42.97 -33.77 44.05
CA GLN A 288 -42.66 -34.31 45.36
C GLN A 288 -42.85 -35.83 45.42
N THR A 289 -42.28 -36.40 46.50
CA THR A 289 -42.57 -37.71 47.08
C THR A 289 -41.96 -38.93 46.38
N THR A 290 -40.82 -39.41 46.88
CA THR A 290 -40.81 -40.54 47.82
C THR A 290 -39.40 -40.84 48.33
N SER A 291 -39.36 -41.02 49.63
CA SER A 291 -38.23 -41.28 50.52
C SER A 291 -37.50 -42.59 50.24
N ILE A 292 -36.16 -42.54 50.21
CA ILE A 292 -35.32 -43.67 50.60
C ILE A 292 -34.27 -43.14 51.60
N GLU A 293 -34.47 -43.46 52.87
CA GLU A 293 -33.54 -43.21 53.97
C GLU A 293 -32.23 -44.00 53.76
N ARG A 294 -31.09 -43.31 53.85
CA ARG A 294 -29.83 -43.89 54.30
C ARG A 294 -29.24 -43.00 55.40
N THR A 295 -29.27 -43.52 56.60
CA THR A 295 -28.78 -42.95 57.86
C THR A 295 -27.30 -42.55 57.77
N SER A 296 -27.01 -41.31 58.16
CA SER A 296 -25.66 -40.75 58.25
C SER A 296 -24.93 -41.23 59.51
N LEU A 297 -23.68 -41.66 59.36
CA LEU A 297 -22.73 -41.86 60.46
C LEU A 297 -21.84 -40.62 60.55
N THR A 298 -21.84 -39.92 61.70
CA THR A 298 -20.98 -38.75 61.95
C THR A 298 -19.62 -39.17 62.51
N SER A 299 -18.53 -38.52 62.06
CA SER A 299 -17.18 -38.75 62.59
C SER A 299 -17.10 -38.46 64.11
N PRO A 300 -16.40 -39.29 64.91
CA PRO A 300 -16.20 -39.03 66.34
C PRO A 300 -15.10 -37.99 66.62
N VAL A 301 -14.47 -37.42 65.59
CA VAL A 301 -13.38 -36.44 65.74
C VAL A 301 -13.92 -35.06 66.11
N LEU A 302 -13.41 -34.49 67.19
CA LEU A 302 -13.62 -33.10 67.59
C LEU A 302 -12.45 -32.24 67.07
N CYS A 303 -12.72 -31.26 66.21
CA CYS A 303 -11.72 -30.34 65.67
C CYS A 303 -12.07 -28.90 66.02
N VAL A 304 -11.10 -28.12 66.51
CA VAL A 304 -11.26 -26.70 66.88
C VAL A 304 -10.18 -25.87 66.18
N ILE A 305 -10.57 -24.75 65.59
CA ILE A 305 -9.67 -23.78 64.97
C ILE A 305 -9.56 -22.54 65.85
N ASN A 306 -8.33 -22.16 66.19
CA ASN A 306 -8.03 -21.05 67.09
C ASN A 306 -7.65 -19.76 66.35
N THR A 307 -7.00 -19.85 65.19
CA THR A 307 -6.50 -18.66 64.47
C THR A 307 -6.40 -18.93 62.98
N PHE A 308 -6.76 -17.93 62.18
CA PHE A 308 -6.74 -17.99 60.71
C PHE A 308 -6.26 -16.65 60.14
N SER A 309 -5.09 -16.64 59.50
CA SER A 309 -4.37 -15.43 59.03
C SER A 309 -3.89 -15.55 57.57
N ILE A 310 -3.33 -14.47 56.99
CA ILE A 310 -3.00 -14.31 55.55
C ILE A 310 -2.28 -15.50 54.90
N ASN A 311 -1.56 -16.31 55.67
CA ASN A 311 -0.98 -17.55 55.17
C ASN A 311 -0.90 -18.71 56.20
N GLU A 312 -1.50 -18.61 57.39
CA GLU A 312 -1.34 -19.63 58.44
C GLU A 312 -2.65 -19.93 59.22
N LEU A 313 -2.95 -21.21 59.38
CA LEU A 313 -4.07 -21.80 60.13
C LEU A 313 -3.57 -22.60 61.34
N ARG A 314 -4.13 -22.34 62.53
CA ARG A 314 -3.78 -23.03 63.79
C ARG A 314 -4.99 -23.55 64.54
N GLY A 315 -4.89 -24.78 65.07
CA GLY A 315 -5.99 -25.45 65.76
C GLY A 315 -5.58 -26.69 66.55
N TRP A 316 -6.56 -27.49 66.97
CA TRP A 316 -6.37 -28.80 67.58
C TRP A 316 -7.50 -29.77 67.23
N ALA A 317 -7.22 -31.07 67.19
CA ALA A 317 -8.25 -32.09 66.98
C ALA A 317 -7.96 -33.41 67.72
N MET A 318 -9.02 -34.09 68.17
CA MET A 318 -8.91 -35.34 68.93
C MET A 318 -10.14 -36.26 68.75
N VAL A 319 -9.97 -37.56 69.03
CA VAL A 319 -11.08 -38.50 69.26
C VAL A 319 -11.26 -38.71 70.77
N PRO A 320 -12.46 -38.56 71.35
CA PRO A 320 -12.69 -38.80 72.77
C PRO A 320 -12.26 -40.22 73.20
N ASN A 321 -11.52 -40.32 74.31
CA ASN A 321 -10.97 -41.57 74.89
C ASN A 321 -9.79 -42.25 74.14
N GLN A 322 -9.23 -41.63 73.10
CA GLN A 322 -8.03 -42.13 72.41
C GLN A 322 -6.73 -41.48 72.95
N VAL A 323 -5.61 -42.23 72.95
CA VAL A 323 -4.28 -41.75 73.38
C VAL A 323 -3.39 -41.35 72.18
N ALA A 324 -3.53 -42.02 71.05
CA ALA A 324 -2.72 -41.75 69.85
C ALA A 324 -3.12 -40.43 69.15
N PRO A 325 -2.16 -39.70 68.54
CA PRO A 325 -2.41 -38.48 67.78
C PRO A 325 -3.49 -38.66 66.72
N THR A 326 -4.37 -37.68 66.56
CA THR A 326 -5.40 -37.70 65.51
C THR A 326 -4.81 -37.21 64.21
N VAL A 327 -5.14 -37.86 63.09
CA VAL A 327 -4.74 -37.43 61.75
C VAL A 327 -5.98 -36.96 61.01
N LEU A 328 -5.90 -35.76 60.45
CA LEU A 328 -6.94 -35.16 59.61
C LEU A 328 -6.49 -35.19 58.15
N ASP A 329 -7.43 -35.39 57.24
CA ASP A 329 -7.21 -35.23 55.81
C ASP A 329 -7.81 -33.88 55.34
N MET A 330 -6.97 -32.99 54.78
CA MET A 330 -7.32 -31.60 54.47
C MET A 330 -7.66 -31.41 53.00
N PHE A 331 -8.77 -30.71 52.74
CA PHE A 331 -9.24 -30.35 51.41
C PHE A 331 -9.48 -28.85 51.28
N VAL A 332 -9.09 -28.27 50.15
CA VAL A 332 -9.48 -26.91 49.72
C VAL A 332 -10.22 -27.04 48.39
N ASP A 333 -11.42 -26.45 48.29
CA ASP A 333 -12.32 -26.56 47.13
C ASP A 333 -12.58 -28.00 46.68
N ASN A 334 -12.76 -28.90 47.66
CA ASN A 334 -12.90 -30.34 47.49
C ASN A 334 -11.71 -31.06 46.82
N GLN A 335 -10.57 -30.39 46.66
CA GLN A 335 -9.33 -31.04 46.23
C GLN A 335 -8.48 -31.41 47.46
N HIS A 336 -7.96 -32.64 47.46
CA HIS A 336 -7.11 -33.13 48.54
C HIS A 336 -5.78 -32.35 48.55
N CYS A 337 -5.48 -31.68 49.66
CA CYS A 337 -4.23 -30.94 49.84
C CYS A 337 -3.17 -31.78 50.56
N ARG A 338 -3.44 -32.22 51.79
CA ARG A 338 -2.50 -33.00 52.62
C ARG A 338 -3.11 -33.58 53.90
N PHE A 339 -2.45 -34.60 54.44
CA PHE A 339 -2.70 -35.07 55.81
C PHE A 339 -2.04 -34.17 56.86
N VAL A 340 -2.76 -33.94 57.97
CA VAL A 340 -2.33 -33.13 59.12
C VAL A 340 -2.31 -34.01 60.36
N THR A 341 -1.14 -34.17 60.97
CA THR A 341 -0.98 -34.94 62.21
C THR A 341 -1.07 -34.00 63.42
N CYS A 342 -2.05 -34.22 64.28
CA CYS A 342 -2.32 -33.40 65.45
C CYS A 342 -1.52 -33.93 66.66
N ASN A 343 -0.25 -33.54 66.77
CA ASN A 343 0.69 -34.03 67.79
C ASN A 343 1.38 -32.90 68.58
N THR A 344 0.96 -31.64 68.42
CA THR A 344 1.55 -30.53 69.16
C THR A 344 0.93 -30.41 70.56
N PRO A 345 1.70 -30.21 71.65
CA PRO A 345 1.14 -30.10 73.00
C PRO A 345 0.20 -28.89 73.16
N ARG A 346 -0.95 -29.11 73.82
CA ARG A 346 -1.95 -28.10 74.19
C ARG A 346 -2.23 -28.17 75.69
N PRO A 347 -1.43 -27.49 76.54
CA PRO A 347 -1.62 -27.51 77.98
C PRO A 347 -2.91 -26.79 78.44
N ASP A 348 -3.45 -25.92 77.59
CA ASP A 348 -4.62 -25.07 77.86
C ASP A 348 -5.95 -25.84 77.91
N ILE A 349 -5.99 -27.10 77.47
CA ILE A 349 -7.18 -27.96 77.45
C ILE A 349 -7.20 -29.05 78.55
N GLN A 350 -6.29 -28.96 79.52
CA GLN A 350 -6.02 -29.97 80.56
C GLN A 350 -7.20 -30.25 81.53
N ASN A 351 -8.24 -29.39 81.54
CA ASN A 351 -9.44 -29.54 82.39
C ASN A 351 -10.65 -30.19 81.67
N ALA A 352 -10.56 -30.44 80.36
CA ALA A 352 -11.51 -31.31 79.66
C ALA A 352 -11.07 -32.77 79.86
N SER A 353 -11.97 -33.75 79.96
CA SER A 353 -11.66 -35.16 80.22
C SER A 353 -10.88 -35.86 79.08
N VAL A 354 -9.67 -35.41 78.78
CA VAL A 354 -8.82 -35.86 77.66
C VAL A 354 -7.68 -36.75 78.16
N LYS A 355 -7.36 -37.83 77.43
CA LYS A 355 -6.29 -38.79 77.80
C LYS A 355 -4.90 -38.42 77.28
N SER A 356 -4.78 -37.45 76.37
CA SER A 356 -3.51 -36.95 75.82
C SER A 356 -3.60 -35.44 75.59
N LEU A 357 -2.48 -34.73 75.78
CA LEU A 357 -2.36 -33.28 75.56
C LEU A 357 -1.71 -32.95 74.20
N GLU A 358 -1.21 -33.94 73.46
CA GLU A 358 -0.60 -33.77 72.13
C GLU A 358 -1.67 -33.83 71.05
N VAL A 359 -2.40 -32.72 70.84
CA VAL A 359 -3.57 -32.67 69.95
C VAL A 359 -3.60 -31.44 69.03
N GLY A 360 -2.60 -30.56 69.08
CA GLY A 360 -2.52 -29.33 68.29
C GLY A 360 -1.90 -29.51 66.90
N PHE A 361 -2.18 -28.56 65.99
CA PHE A 361 -1.59 -28.44 64.65
C PHE A 361 -1.42 -26.98 64.19
N SER A 362 -0.47 -26.74 63.27
CA SER A 362 -0.24 -25.46 62.57
C SER A 362 0.08 -25.73 61.09
N ILE A 363 -0.60 -25.05 60.16
CA ILE A 363 -0.46 -25.30 58.71
C ILE A 363 -0.47 -24.01 57.89
N THR A 364 0.31 -23.98 56.80
CA THR A 364 0.40 -22.85 55.85
C THR A 364 -0.46 -23.13 54.62
N ILE A 365 -1.20 -22.12 54.16
CA ILE A 365 -2.03 -22.20 52.94
C ILE A 365 -1.13 -22.04 51.69
N PRO A 366 -1.25 -22.92 50.67
CA PRO A 366 -0.47 -22.80 49.43
C PRO A 366 -0.72 -21.48 48.67
N ASN A 367 0.33 -20.94 48.03
CA ASN A 367 0.30 -19.64 47.34
C ASN A 367 -0.73 -19.55 46.19
N GLU A 368 -1.12 -20.68 45.62
CA GLU A 368 -2.15 -20.76 44.57
C GLU A 368 -3.56 -20.38 45.04
N TYR A 369 -3.78 -20.28 46.37
CA TYR A 369 -5.03 -19.83 46.98
C TYR A 369 -4.92 -18.42 47.60
N ILE A 370 -3.96 -17.62 47.12
CA ILE A 370 -3.74 -16.20 47.48
C ILE A 370 -3.92 -15.36 46.22
N ASP A 371 -5.13 -15.42 45.65
CA ASP A 371 -5.49 -14.94 44.32
C ASP A 371 -6.73 -14.02 44.31
N ASP A 372 -7.18 -13.58 45.49
CA ASP A 372 -8.36 -12.75 45.72
C ASP A 372 -9.71 -13.44 45.38
N ASP A 373 -9.75 -14.77 45.28
CA ASP A 373 -10.99 -15.55 45.18
C ASP A 373 -11.43 -16.16 46.54
N ASP A 374 -12.70 -16.58 46.62
CA ASP A 374 -13.26 -17.24 47.81
C ASP A 374 -13.02 -18.76 47.73
N HIS A 375 -12.33 -19.31 48.73
CA HIS A 375 -11.98 -20.74 48.82
C HIS A 375 -12.59 -21.41 50.05
N VAL A 376 -12.86 -22.72 49.94
CA VAL A 376 -13.53 -23.51 50.98
C VAL A 376 -12.61 -24.60 51.54
N LEU A 377 -12.28 -24.52 52.83
CA LEU A 377 -11.48 -25.49 53.57
C LEU A 377 -12.36 -26.52 54.31
N SER A 378 -12.05 -27.82 54.20
CA SER A 378 -12.72 -28.88 54.97
C SER A 378 -11.76 -30.00 55.40
N PHE A 379 -12.19 -30.81 56.38
CA PHE A 379 -11.42 -31.95 56.89
C PHE A 379 -12.22 -33.26 56.90
N ARG A 380 -11.53 -34.38 56.71
CA ARG A 380 -12.05 -35.74 56.87
C ARG A 380 -11.21 -36.55 57.86
N ASP A 381 -11.82 -37.55 58.50
CA ASP A 381 -11.12 -38.46 59.41
C ASP A 381 -10.42 -39.61 58.65
N ALA A 382 -9.69 -40.47 59.38
CA ALA A 382 -8.97 -41.59 58.80
C ALA A 382 -9.85 -42.64 58.06
N ASN A 383 -11.18 -42.59 58.26
CA ASN A 383 -12.15 -43.45 57.56
C ASN A 383 -12.88 -42.70 56.43
N GLY A 384 -12.49 -41.45 56.14
CA GLY A 384 -13.06 -40.62 55.09
C GLY A 384 -14.38 -39.95 55.46
N LEU A 385 -14.79 -39.96 56.74
CA LEU A 385 -16.01 -39.28 57.19
C LEU A 385 -15.74 -37.77 57.39
N PRO A 386 -16.70 -36.88 57.09
CA PRO A 386 -16.56 -35.45 57.31
C PRO A 386 -16.36 -35.12 58.80
N VAL A 387 -15.36 -34.28 59.10
CA VAL A 387 -15.07 -33.82 60.46
C VAL A 387 -15.80 -32.51 60.72
N THR A 388 -16.46 -32.40 61.88
CA THR A 388 -17.08 -31.13 62.30
C THR A 388 -16.02 -30.22 62.92
N ILE A 389 -15.92 -29.01 62.38
CA ILE A 389 -14.99 -27.96 62.77
C ILE A 389 -15.71 -26.98 63.70
N LEU A 390 -15.13 -26.72 64.87
CA LEU A 390 -15.55 -25.65 65.77
C LEU A 390 -14.65 -24.44 65.56
N ALA A 391 -15.23 -23.35 65.07
CA ALA A 391 -14.58 -22.06 64.93
C ALA A 391 -15.52 -21.00 65.53
N ASN A 392 -14.99 -20.11 66.37
CA ASN A 392 -15.77 -19.06 67.04
C ASN A 392 -17.04 -19.58 67.74
N ASP A 393 -16.94 -20.69 68.48
CA ASP A 393 -18.05 -21.36 69.20
C ASP A 393 -19.23 -21.85 68.33
N THR A 394 -19.06 -21.86 67.00
CA THR A 394 -20.06 -22.37 66.05
C THR A 394 -19.55 -23.64 65.36
N ARG A 395 -20.46 -24.57 65.05
CA ARG A 395 -20.13 -25.83 64.37
C ARG A 395 -20.26 -25.66 62.86
N HIS A 396 -19.18 -25.95 62.15
CA HIS A 396 -19.06 -25.89 60.71
C HIS A 396 -18.65 -27.25 60.14
N THR A 397 -18.99 -27.52 58.89
CA THR A 397 -18.44 -28.66 58.13
C THR A 397 -17.31 -28.22 57.18
N HIS A 398 -17.18 -26.91 56.95
CA HIS A 398 -16.17 -26.25 56.11
C HIS A 398 -16.00 -24.78 56.53
N LEU A 399 -14.91 -24.13 56.08
CA LEU A 399 -14.59 -22.71 56.35
C LEU A 399 -14.21 -21.97 55.07
N ASP A 400 -14.73 -20.76 54.87
CA ASP A 400 -14.46 -19.93 53.68
C ASP A 400 -13.32 -18.91 53.92
N PHE A 401 -12.48 -18.61 52.90
CA PHE A 401 -11.36 -17.63 53.00
C PHE A 401 -10.90 -16.95 51.68
N LYS A 402 -10.18 -15.80 51.78
CA LYS A 402 -9.70 -14.95 50.65
C LYS A 402 -8.52 -13.97 50.99
N PHE A 403 -7.53 -13.74 50.09
CA PHE A 403 -6.33 -12.86 50.28
C PHE A 403 -5.81 -12.09 49.00
N ARG A 404 -5.19 -10.87 49.05
CA ARG A 404 -4.81 -9.97 47.88
C ARG A 404 -3.42 -9.22 47.93
N PHE A 405 -2.77 -8.90 46.77
CA PHE A 405 -1.54 -8.05 46.56
C PHE A 405 -1.75 -6.81 45.60
N THR A 406 -0.95 -5.71 45.66
CA THR A 406 -1.07 -4.46 44.81
C THR A 406 0.17 -4.04 43.99
N THR A 407 -0.02 -3.58 42.73
CA THR A 407 1.01 -3.28 41.68
C THR A 407 1.80 -1.95 41.85
N GLU A 408 3.11 -1.95 41.57
CA GLU A 408 4.03 -0.77 41.54
C GLU A 408 4.36 -0.32 40.08
N VAL A 409 4.50 0.99 39.77
CA VAL A 409 4.63 1.54 38.39
C VAL A 409 5.65 2.69 38.24
N HIS A 410 6.45 2.70 37.15
CA HIS A 410 7.33 3.81 36.71
C HIS A 410 7.07 4.19 35.23
N SER A 411 6.93 5.48 34.87
CA SER A 411 6.62 5.91 33.48
C SER A 411 6.99 7.36 33.14
N CYS A 412 6.96 7.73 31.84
CA CYS A 412 6.97 9.11 31.34
C CYS A 412 6.36 9.21 29.92
N VAL A 413 5.61 10.29 29.61
CA VAL A 413 5.11 10.63 28.25
C VAL A 413 5.96 11.74 27.63
N ASP A 414 6.41 11.56 26.38
CA ASP A 414 7.29 12.50 25.68
C ASP A 414 6.52 13.44 24.74
N ALA A 415 7.17 14.51 24.24
CA ALA A 415 6.58 15.39 23.23
C ALA A 415 6.34 14.67 21.87
N PRO A 416 5.26 15.01 21.13
CA PRO A 416 4.91 14.39 19.84
C PRO A 416 5.96 14.68 18.76
N GLN A 417 6.13 13.74 17.81
CA GLN A 417 7.00 13.92 16.63
C GLN A 417 6.37 13.21 15.42
N GLN A 418 6.16 13.93 14.30
CA GLN A 418 5.62 13.40 13.03
C GLN A 418 4.38 12.49 13.20
N SER A 419 3.18 13.07 13.25
CA SER A 419 1.89 12.36 13.32
C SER A 419 1.75 11.26 14.41
N MET A 420 2.60 11.27 15.45
CA MET A 420 2.77 10.14 16.38
C MET A 420 2.96 10.59 17.84
N LEU A 421 2.26 9.91 18.76
CA LEU A 421 2.41 10.04 20.21
C LEU A 421 3.43 9.01 20.75
N ARG A 422 4.19 9.33 21.80
CA ARG A 422 5.21 8.42 22.34
C ARG A 422 5.49 8.60 23.84
N GLY A 423 6.08 7.58 24.47
CA GLY A 423 6.46 7.58 25.89
C GLY A 423 7.06 6.24 26.33
N TRP A 424 7.09 5.95 27.64
CA TRP A 424 7.55 4.67 28.19
C TRP A 424 6.94 4.31 29.56
N VAL A 425 6.92 3.02 29.92
CA VAL A 425 6.40 2.49 31.20
C VAL A 425 7.00 1.14 31.62
N THR A 426 7.11 0.89 32.93
CA THR A 426 7.44 -0.40 33.56
C THR A 426 6.64 -0.61 34.86
N CYS A 427 6.37 -1.87 35.29
CA CYS A 427 5.62 -2.16 36.51
C CYS A 427 6.05 -3.45 37.25
N ARG A 428 5.60 -3.67 38.49
CA ARG A 428 5.86 -4.90 39.27
C ARG A 428 4.59 -5.39 39.97
N ARG A 429 4.26 -6.68 39.81
CA ARG A 429 2.96 -7.28 40.20
C ARG A 429 3.02 -8.35 41.29
N SER A 430 4.21 -8.61 41.84
CA SER A 430 4.39 -9.48 43.02
C SER A 430 5.55 -8.97 43.87
N LEU A 431 5.56 -9.33 45.15
CA LEU A 431 6.57 -8.88 46.13
C LEU A 431 8.01 -9.25 45.71
N ASP A 432 8.19 -10.42 45.12
CA ASP A 432 9.51 -10.94 44.70
C ASP A 432 9.73 -10.84 43.18
N GLY A 433 8.87 -10.12 42.45
CA GLY A 433 8.91 -10.04 40.99
C GLY A 433 9.88 -8.99 40.44
N ASP A 434 10.47 -9.25 39.28
CA ASP A 434 11.26 -8.28 38.53
C ASP A 434 10.38 -7.15 37.93
N LEU A 435 11.00 -6.02 37.56
CA LEU A 435 10.33 -4.96 36.80
C LEU A 435 9.93 -5.48 35.41
N ILE A 436 8.63 -5.58 35.21
CA ILE A 436 7.97 -5.95 33.96
C ILE A 436 8.04 -4.74 33.02
N THR A 437 8.64 -4.97 31.85
CA THR A 437 8.66 -4.03 30.71
C THR A 437 7.68 -4.49 29.63
N SER A 438 7.55 -3.75 28.53
CA SER A 438 6.58 -4.08 27.47
C SER A 438 5.15 -4.12 27.98
N CYS A 439 4.81 -3.20 28.89
CA CYS A 439 3.46 -3.05 29.43
C CYS A 439 2.53 -2.43 28.38
N ASP A 440 1.24 -2.74 28.46
CA ASP A 440 0.24 -2.14 27.59
C ASP A 440 -0.19 -0.76 28.15
N VAL A 441 -0.27 0.24 27.27
CA VAL A 441 -0.61 1.64 27.58
C VAL A 441 -1.85 2.03 26.80
N MET A 442 -2.95 2.26 27.50
CA MET A 442 -4.19 2.78 26.93
C MET A 442 -4.08 4.28 26.75
N VAL A 443 -4.41 4.77 25.56
CA VAL A 443 -4.44 6.19 25.19
C VAL A 443 -5.88 6.61 24.94
N VAL A 444 -6.30 7.69 25.60
CA VAL A 444 -7.66 8.24 25.56
C VAL A 444 -7.57 9.68 25.04
N ALA A 445 -8.43 10.09 24.11
CA ALA A 445 -8.64 11.51 23.79
C ALA A 445 -10.13 11.82 23.74
N ASP A 446 -10.50 13.05 24.10
CA ASP A 446 -11.88 13.51 24.12
C ASP A 446 -12.82 12.54 24.90
N ASN A 447 -12.30 11.92 25.96
CA ASN A 447 -12.94 10.88 26.78
C ASN A 447 -13.27 9.54 26.08
N GLN A 448 -12.69 9.29 24.90
CA GLN A 448 -12.83 8.02 24.18
C GLN A 448 -11.48 7.30 24.08
N GLU A 449 -11.48 5.99 24.32
CA GLU A 449 -10.30 5.16 24.14
C GLU A 449 -9.93 5.09 22.65
N ILE A 450 -8.75 5.60 22.31
CA ILE A 450 -8.29 5.64 20.92
C ILE A 450 -7.51 4.38 20.57
N ALA A 451 -6.62 3.96 21.47
CA ALA A 451 -5.76 2.81 21.25
C ALA A 451 -5.16 2.29 22.55
N VAL A 452 -4.80 1.01 22.55
CA VAL A 452 -3.90 0.43 23.56
C VAL A 452 -2.61 0.03 22.86
N VAL A 453 -1.48 0.60 23.29
CA VAL A 453 -0.18 0.36 22.69
C VAL A 453 0.74 -0.39 23.64
N ARG A 454 1.45 -1.38 23.12
CA ARG A 454 2.46 -2.07 23.92
C ARG A 454 3.75 -1.26 23.96
N ALA A 455 4.29 -1.05 25.15
CA ALA A 455 5.52 -0.31 25.37
C ALA A 455 6.77 -1.17 25.15
N ASP A 456 6.92 -1.74 23.96
CA ASP A 456 7.99 -2.69 23.59
C ASP A 456 9.11 -2.08 22.72
N ARG A 457 9.07 -0.78 22.46
CA ARG A 457 10.08 -0.04 21.70
C ARG A 457 11.35 0.17 22.54
N PRO A 458 12.53 0.08 21.92
CA PRO A 458 13.79 0.20 22.65
C PRO A 458 14.02 1.62 23.17
N ARG A 459 14.27 1.74 24.48
CA ARG A 459 14.66 2.93 25.26
C ARG A 459 15.89 2.59 26.12
N PRO A 460 17.09 2.55 25.51
CA PRO A 460 18.32 2.17 26.21
C PRO A 460 18.69 3.12 27.36
N ASP A 461 18.29 4.40 27.23
CA ASP A 461 18.44 5.46 28.22
C ASP A 461 17.69 5.15 29.52
N VAL A 462 16.46 4.64 29.42
CA VAL A 462 15.62 4.25 30.57
C VAL A 462 16.14 2.95 31.19
N ALA A 463 16.51 1.98 30.36
CA ALA A 463 17.06 0.69 30.77
C ALA A 463 18.27 0.84 31.70
N ALA A 464 19.19 1.76 31.34
CA ALA A 464 20.40 2.03 32.10
C ALA A 464 20.11 2.65 33.48
N SER A 465 19.04 3.44 33.60
CA SER A 465 18.67 4.11 34.86
C SER A 465 17.87 3.22 35.81
N LEU A 466 16.99 2.36 35.28
CA LEU A 466 16.11 1.50 36.08
C LEU A 466 16.59 0.05 36.21
N MET A 467 17.74 -0.28 35.60
CA MET A 467 18.29 -1.64 35.52
C MET A 467 17.25 -2.67 35.04
N CYS A 468 16.47 -2.30 34.03
CA CYS A 468 15.42 -3.13 33.44
C CYS A 468 15.67 -3.37 31.95
N ASN A 469 14.83 -4.17 31.30
CA ASN A 469 14.93 -4.42 29.87
C ASN A 469 14.68 -3.14 29.05
N SER A 470 15.51 -2.89 28.03
CA SER A 470 15.38 -1.70 27.17
C SER A 470 14.06 -1.59 26.40
N ARG A 471 13.26 -2.64 26.29
CA ARG A 471 11.96 -2.60 25.59
C ARG A 471 10.83 -2.13 26.51
N CYS A 472 10.84 -0.84 26.84
CA CYS A 472 9.85 -0.19 27.70
C CYS A 472 9.18 1.04 27.07
N GLY A 473 9.51 1.41 25.82
CA GLY A 473 8.95 2.59 25.14
C GLY A 473 7.74 2.26 24.24
N PHE A 474 6.85 3.21 24.00
CA PHE A 474 5.74 3.08 23.05
C PHE A 474 5.71 4.22 22.04
N ASN A 475 5.18 3.93 20.85
CA ASN A 475 4.88 4.87 19.79
C ASN A 475 3.48 4.55 19.23
N LEU A 476 2.60 5.55 19.11
CA LEU A 476 1.23 5.42 18.60
C LEU A 476 1.00 6.36 17.41
N PRO A 477 0.87 5.85 16.18
CA PRO A 477 0.30 6.62 15.08
C PRO A 477 -1.21 6.78 15.31
N LEU A 478 -1.75 8.00 15.19
CA LEU A 478 -3.17 8.24 15.43
C LEU A 478 -4.05 7.84 14.22
N PRO A 479 -5.28 7.32 14.48
CA PRO A 479 -6.32 7.19 13.45
C PRO A 479 -6.71 8.56 12.89
N LEU A 480 -7.17 8.58 11.62
CA LEU A 480 -7.46 9.83 10.88
C LEU A 480 -8.47 10.74 11.60
N ASP A 481 -9.47 10.20 12.27
CA ASP A 481 -10.52 10.95 12.99
C ASP A 481 -9.99 11.72 14.21
N TYR A 482 -8.79 11.37 14.69
CA TYR A 482 -8.11 12.05 15.80
C TYR A 482 -6.97 12.95 15.32
N CYS A 483 -6.69 12.97 14.01
CA CYS A 483 -5.85 13.96 13.38
C CYS A 483 -6.69 15.21 13.07
N SER A 484 -6.26 16.37 13.56
CA SER A 484 -6.95 17.65 13.39
C SER A 484 -5.94 18.80 13.43
N THR A 485 -6.29 19.92 12.78
CA THR A 485 -5.55 21.19 12.87
C THR A 485 -5.82 21.93 14.18
N ALA A 486 -6.74 21.44 15.04
CA ALA A 486 -7.00 21.98 16.37
C ALA A 486 -6.32 21.14 17.48
N PRO A 487 -5.82 21.74 18.58
CA PRO A 487 -5.20 21.00 19.69
C PRO A 487 -6.20 20.06 20.40
N LYS A 488 -5.77 18.84 20.72
CA LYS A 488 -6.55 17.82 21.46
C LYS A 488 -5.82 17.37 22.73
N GLU A 489 -6.59 16.97 23.76
CA GLU A 489 -6.08 16.39 25.02
C GLU A 489 -5.99 14.86 24.93
N PHE A 490 -4.84 14.31 25.28
CA PHE A 490 -4.55 12.88 25.29
C PHE A 490 -4.14 12.42 26.70
N ARG A 491 -4.73 11.33 27.19
CA ARG A 491 -4.42 10.70 28.49
C ARG A 491 -3.90 9.28 28.32
N PHE A 492 -3.01 8.85 29.21
CA PHE A 492 -2.28 7.59 29.08
C PHE A 492 -2.38 6.76 30.37
N PHE A 493 -2.74 5.47 30.27
CA PHE A 493 -2.93 4.58 31.42
C PHE A 493 -2.23 3.24 31.23
N LEU A 494 -1.54 2.75 32.25
CA LEU A 494 -1.03 1.37 32.32
C LEU A 494 -2.19 0.37 32.41
N MET A 495 -2.13 -0.68 31.60
CA MET A 495 -3.11 -1.76 31.59
C MET A 495 -2.58 -3.09 32.17
N PRO A 496 -3.46 -3.92 32.77
CA PRO A 496 -4.91 -3.71 32.91
C PRO A 496 -5.33 -2.86 34.11
N GLU A 497 -4.41 -2.49 35.00
CA GLU A 497 -4.75 -1.83 36.27
C GLU A 497 -5.33 -0.42 36.12
N ARG A 498 -5.30 0.17 34.92
CA ARG A 498 -5.73 1.54 34.59
C ARG A 498 -5.09 2.60 35.48
N ILE A 499 -3.78 2.48 35.68
CA ILE A 499 -3.00 3.44 36.45
C ILE A 499 -2.50 4.54 35.50
N GLU A 500 -2.87 5.79 35.73
CA GLU A 500 -2.48 6.92 34.84
C GLU A 500 -0.96 7.13 34.86
N LEU A 501 -0.37 7.32 33.68
CA LEU A 501 1.07 7.48 33.50
C LEU A 501 1.53 8.91 33.82
N ILE A 502 2.78 9.05 34.25
CA ILE A 502 3.40 10.35 34.50
C ILE A 502 3.60 11.08 33.16
N GLY A 503 3.15 12.34 33.07
CA GLY A 503 3.11 13.11 31.82
C GLY A 503 1.76 13.09 31.09
N SER A 504 0.76 12.38 31.65
CA SER A 504 -0.66 12.48 31.28
C SER A 504 -1.38 13.52 32.17
N PRO A 505 -2.28 14.37 31.61
CA PRO A 505 -2.63 14.52 30.20
C PRO A 505 -1.58 15.31 29.37
N LEU A 506 -1.55 15.06 28.07
CA LEU A 506 -0.76 15.76 27.04
C LEU A 506 -1.69 16.52 26.08
N ILE A 507 -1.40 17.78 25.77
CA ILE A 507 -2.18 18.59 24.81
C ILE A 507 -1.34 18.82 23.54
N ALA A 508 -1.82 18.38 22.36
CA ALA A 508 -1.08 18.43 21.09
C ALA A 508 -1.96 18.51 19.83
N THR A 509 -1.39 18.96 18.70
CA THR A 509 -2.03 19.03 17.35
C THR A 509 -1.34 18.05 16.37
N ILE A 510 -2.11 17.28 15.58
CA ILE A 510 -1.59 16.14 14.77
C ILE A 510 -2.35 16.05 13.43
N GLU A 511 -1.68 16.04 12.26
CA GLU A 511 -2.29 16.12 10.89
C GLU A 511 -2.46 14.74 10.14
N HIS A 512 -3.27 14.66 9.05
CA HIS A 512 -3.71 13.43 8.32
C HIS A 512 -2.68 12.73 7.38
N ARG A 513 -2.95 11.47 6.96
CA ARG A 513 -2.15 10.63 6.01
C ARG A 513 -2.70 10.61 4.55
N ASP A 514 -1.81 10.44 3.56
CA ASP A 514 -2.06 10.50 2.10
C ASP A 514 -2.66 9.21 1.42
N ASP A 515 -3.90 8.77 1.70
CA ASP A 515 -4.57 7.65 0.97
C ASP A 515 -5.95 7.98 0.35
N LYS A 516 -6.52 7.10 -0.52
CA LYS A 516 -7.79 7.35 -1.26
C LYS A 516 -9.00 7.53 -0.33
N ALA A 517 -9.05 6.81 0.79
CA ALA A 517 -10.14 6.93 1.76
C ALA A 517 -10.02 8.26 2.52
N GLY A 518 -8.81 8.64 2.92
CA GLY A 518 -8.49 9.94 3.51
C GLY A 518 -8.78 11.11 2.55
N GLN A 519 -8.58 10.94 1.25
CA GLN A 519 -8.95 11.94 0.24
C GLN A 519 -10.47 12.12 0.11
N VAL A 520 -11.26 11.04 0.18
CA VAL A 520 -12.74 11.11 0.15
C VAL A 520 -13.27 11.78 1.42
N ILE A 521 -12.75 11.41 2.59
CA ILE A 521 -13.15 12.00 3.87
C ILE A 521 -12.76 13.49 3.91
N SER A 522 -11.54 13.83 3.48
CA SER A 522 -11.11 15.22 3.30
C SER A 522 -12.04 15.98 2.34
N LEU A 523 -12.54 15.34 1.29
CA LEU A 523 -13.50 15.95 0.38
C LEU A 523 -14.82 16.28 1.06
N ILE A 524 -15.36 15.33 1.83
CA ILE A 524 -16.64 15.46 2.54
C ILE A 524 -16.52 16.61 3.54
N GLU A 525 -15.48 16.60 4.37
CA GLU A 525 -15.24 17.66 5.35
C GLU A 525 -15.01 19.03 4.68
N ARG A 526 -14.33 19.07 3.52
CA ARG A 526 -14.14 20.31 2.76
C ARG A 526 -15.45 20.82 2.16
N VAL A 527 -16.31 19.94 1.66
CA VAL A 527 -17.65 20.28 1.14
C VAL A 527 -18.54 20.78 2.27
N GLU A 528 -18.48 20.17 3.46
CA GLU A 528 -19.19 20.62 4.65
C GLU A 528 -18.69 21.99 5.12
N ARG A 529 -17.37 22.20 5.22
CA ARG A 529 -16.77 23.52 5.47
C ARG A 529 -17.18 24.54 4.40
N LEU A 530 -17.28 24.12 3.14
CA LEU A 530 -17.75 24.98 2.06
C LEU A 530 -19.19 25.43 2.28
N ALA A 531 -20.07 24.51 2.68
CA ALA A 531 -21.47 24.78 2.98
C ALA A 531 -21.60 25.77 4.15
N ASP A 532 -20.77 25.61 5.19
CA ASP A 532 -20.71 26.51 6.34
C ASP A 532 -20.11 27.88 5.99
N THR A 533 -19.13 27.92 5.07
CA THR A 533 -18.49 29.17 4.61
C THR A 533 -19.37 29.91 3.61
N ILE A 534 -20.17 29.22 2.81
CA ILE A 534 -21.20 29.83 1.93
C ILE A 534 -22.29 30.51 2.77
N GLN A 535 -22.60 29.99 3.97
CA GLN A 535 -23.44 30.70 4.94
C GLN A 535 -22.75 31.94 5.53
N ASN A 536 -21.42 32.00 5.51
CA ASN A 536 -20.60 33.08 6.07
C ASN A 536 -19.66 33.72 5.02
N MET A 537 -20.22 34.22 3.92
CA MET A 537 -19.70 35.20 2.92
C MET A 537 -18.20 35.30 2.52
N ASP A 538 -17.29 34.42 2.93
CA ASP A 538 -15.85 34.54 2.63
C ASP A 538 -15.50 33.84 1.31
N TYR A 539 -15.73 34.58 0.23
CA TYR A 539 -15.69 34.11 -1.16
C TYR A 539 -14.37 33.42 -1.56
N GLU A 540 -13.23 33.86 -1.03
CA GLU A 540 -11.92 33.30 -1.39
C GLU A 540 -11.66 31.93 -0.75
N ILE A 541 -12.19 31.66 0.44
CA ILE A 541 -12.09 30.36 1.13
C ILE A 541 -12.94 29.32 0.40
N VAL A 542 -14.18 29.70 0.02
CA VAL A 542 -15.08 28.87 -0.79
C VAL A 542 -14.42 28.52 -2.12
N LYS A 543 -13.71 29.45 -2.74
CA LYS A 543 -13.07 29.25 -4.04
C LYS A 543 -11.86 28.32 -3.97
N SER A 544 -11.00 28.44 -2.95
CA SER A 544 -9.87 27.51 -2.75
C SER A 544 -10.34 26.10 -2.46
N GLU A 545 -11.36 25.97 -1.61
CA GLU A 545 -11.88 24.66 -1.23
C GLU A 545 -12.64 23.99 -2.39
N LEU A 546 -13.38 24.75 -3.22
CA LEU A 546 -13.98 24.22 -4.46
C LEU A 546 -12.96 23.68 -5.45
N ARG A 547 -11.79 24.33 -5.60
CA ARG A 547 -10.71 23.85 -6.49
C ARG A 547 -10.13 22.52 -6.00
N ILE A 548 -9.99 22.36 -4.70
CA ILE A 548 -9.43 21.15 -4.09
C ILE A 548 -10.44 20.01 -4.16
N VAL A 549 -11.70 20.29 -3.85
CA VAL A 549 -12.81 19.34 -4.03
C VAL A 549 -12.90 18.88 -5.48
N ARG A 550 -12.78 19.80 -6.44
CA ARG A 550 -12.75 19.46 -7.87
C ARG A 550 -11.57 18.55 -8.25
N SER A 551 -10.35 18.87 -7.80
CA SER A 551 -9.15 18.06 -8.05
C SER A 551 -9.29 16.62 -7.54
N ILE A 552 -9.88 16.46 -6.36
CA ILE A 552 -10.05 15.13 -5.75
C ILE A 552 -11.24 14.40 -6.41
N LEU A 553 -12.35 15.06 -6.75
CA LEU A 553 -13.44 14.48 -7.54
C LEU A 553 -12.95 13.96 -8.89
N GLU A 554 -12.12 14.74 -9.58
CA GLU A 554 -11.50 14.35 -10.85
C GLU A 554 -10.64 13.09 -10.75
N LYS A 555 -10.08 12.78 -9.57
CA LYS A 555 -9.29 11.56 -9.28
C LYS A 555 -10.15 10.38 -8.81
N LEU A 556 -11.33 10.63 -8.25
CA LEU A 556 -12.21 9.62 -7.65
C LEU A 556 -13.28 9.09 -8.61
N MET A 557 -13.69 9.87 -9.62
CA MET A 557 -14.65 9.37 -10.61
C MET A 557 -14.02 8.24 -11.44
N PRO A 558 -14.72 7.11 -11.67
CA PRO A 558 -14.26 6.08 -12.60
C PRO A 558 -14.19 6.70 -13.99
N ARG A 559 -12.97 7.00 -14.45
CA ARG A 559 -12.74 7.50 -15.80
C ARG A 559 -12.89 6.35 -16.79
N GLU A 560 -13.82 6.49 -17.73
CA GLU A 560 -13.86 5.63 -18.92
C GLU A 560 -12.57 5.89 -19.73
N GLY A 561 -11.63 4.95 -19.71
CA GLY A 561 -10.38 5.10 -20.46
C GLY A 561 -9.22 4.30 -19.88
N PHE A 562 -8.09 4.37 -20.59
CA PHE A 562 -6.83 3.81 -20.13
C PHE A 562 -6.05 4.88 -19.36
N THR A 563 -5.42 4.50 -18.25
CA THR A 563 -4.60 5.38 -17.42
C THR A 563 -3.29 4.68 -17.09
N THR A 564 -2.31 5.39 -16.53
CA THR A 564 -1.08 4.76 -16.01
C THR A 564 -1.36 3.71 -14.93
N ASP A 565 -2.46 3.85 -14.18
CA ASP A 565 -2.90 2.86 -13.18
C ASP A 565 -3.60 1.65 -13.83
N ARG A 566 -4.22 1.84 -15.00
CA ARG A 566 -4.86 0.78 -15.81
C ARG A 566 -4.06 0.50 -17.07
N TYR A 567 -2.75 0.37 -16.91
CA TYR A 567 -1.80 0.30 -18.01
C TYR A 567 -1.76 -1.07 -18.72
N ASP A 568 -1.77 -2.19 -18.00
CA ASP A 568 -1.64 -3.53 -18.62
C ASP A 568 -2.64 -3.80 -19.76
N PRO A 569 -3.95 -3.52 -19.62
CA PRO A 569 -4.90 -3.67 -20.72
C PRO A 569 -4.61 -2.75 -21.90
N TRP A 570 -4.16 -1.52 -21.64
CA TRP A 570 -3.75 -0.57 -22.68
C TRP A 570 -2.56 -1.12 -23.46
N PHE A 571 -1.51 -1.55 -22.75
CA PHE A 571 -0.28 -2.03 -23.36
C PHE A 571 -0.54 -3.28 -24.21
N ARG A 572 -1.33 -4.24 -23.72
CA ARG A 572 -1.67 -5.44 -24.51
C ARG A 572 -2.37 -5.09 -25.83
N GLN A 573 -3.20 -4.06 -25.84
CA GLN A 573 -3.83 -3.57 -27.06
C GLN A 573 -2.84 -2.77 -27.94
N HIS A 574 -1.99 -1.95 -27.33
CA HIS A 574 -0.91 -1.22 -28.00
C HIS A 574 0.03 -2.17 -28.74
N LEU A 575 0.52 -3.19 -28.04
CA LEU A 575 1.42 -4.20 -28.59
C LEU A 575 0.79 -4.96 -29.76
N ARG A 576 -0.51 -5.29 -29.69
CA ARG A 576 -1.23 -5.88 -30.83
C ARG A 576 -1.21 -4.95 -32.05
N HIS A 577 -1.42 -3.66 -31.84
CA HIS A 577 -1.37 -2.67 -32.92
C HIS A 577 0.05 -2.55 -33.49
N LEU A 578 1.08 -2.46 -32.64
CA LEU A 578 2.48 -2.40 -33.09
C LEU A 578 2.84 -3.63 -33.94
N ARG A 579 2.49 -4.84 -33.48
CA ARG A 579 2.70 -6.10 -34.22
C ARG A 579 1.99 -6.15 -35.58
N GLN A 580 0.84 -5.48 -35.73
CA GLN A 580 0.16 -5.40 -37.03
C GLN A 580 0.89 -4.50 -38.02
N THR A 581 1.61 -3.49 -37.54
CA THR A 581 2.40 -2.57 -38.37
C THR A 581 3.84 -3.04 -38.60
N ALA A 582 4.31 -4.03 -37.84
CA ALA A 582 5.60 -4.68 -38.04
C ALA A 582 5.60 -5.59 -39.27
N SER A 583 6.80 -5.92 -39.75
CA SER A 583 6.99 -6.82 -40.89
C SER A 583 6.45 -8.21 -40.57
N LYS A 584 5.81 -8.84 -41.57
CA LYS A 584 5.26 -10.19 -41.39
C LYS A 584 6.38 -11.22 -41.32
N GLY A 585 6.63 -11.72 -40.11
CA GLY A 585 7.56 -12.81 -39.85
C GLY A 585 9.01 -12.37 -39.71
N LYS A 586 9.87 -13.37 -39.47
CA LYS A 586 11.30 -13.18 -39.25
C LYS A 586 12.02 -12.82 -40.55
N HIS A 587 12.91 -11.83 -40.50
CA HIS A 587 13.66 -11.37 -41.67
C HIS A 587 15.13 -11.07 -41.34
N LYS A 588 16.01 -11.35 -42.31
CA LYS A 588 17.47 -11.14 -42.20
C LYS A 588 17.95 -9.85 -42.87
N THR A 589 17.05 -9.09 -43.48
CA THR A 589 17.35 -7.83 -44.15
C THR A 589 17.58 -6.73 -43.12
N GLY A 590 18.68 -5.99 -43.24
CA GLY A 590 19.02 -4.89 -42.33
C GLY A 590 20.41 -5.03 -41.70
N PRO A 591 20.87 -4.02 -40.94
CA PRO A 591 22.19 -4.04 -40.30
C PRO A 591 22.28 -5.13 -39.22
N LEU A 592 23.50 -5.65 -39.00
CA LEU A 592 23.76 -6.56 -37.89
C LEU A 592 23.64 -5.79 -36.57
N VAL A 593 22.86 -6.32 -35.61
CA VAL A 593 22.75 -5.80 -34.24
C VAL A 593 23.51 -6.73 -33.28
N SER A 594 24.48 -6.20 -32.53
CA SER A 594 25.10 -6.92 -31.41
C SER A 594 24.37 -6.60 -30.12
N VAL A 595 23.69 -7.58 -29.53
CA VAL A 595 23.05 -7.45 -28.22
C VAL A 595 24.07 -7.84 -27.15
N ILE A 596 24.38 -6.91 -26.26
CA ILE A 596 25.40 -7.06 -25.21
C ILE A 596 24.69 -7.32 -23.90
N CYS A 597 24.92 -8.50 -23.32
CA CYS A 597 24.22 -8.98 -22.15
C CYS A 597 25.22 -9.42 -21.07
N PRO A 598 25.59 -8.52 -20.14
CA PRO A 598 26.41 -8.87 -18.98
C PRO A 598 25.60 -9.71 -18.00
N VAL A 599 26.16 -10.82 -17.52
CA VAL A 599 25.49 -11.82 -16.70
C VAL A 599 26.23 -11.99 -15.38
N PHE A 600 25.55 -11.78 -14.26
CA PHE A 600 26.10 -12.05 -12.94
C PHE A 600 25.04 -12.62 -12.01
N GLN A 601 25.12 -13.93 -11.75
CA GLN A 601 24.26 -14.65 -10.79
C GLN A 601 22.73 -14.45 -10.97
N PRO A 602 22.18 -14.51 -12.20
CA PRO A 602 20.74 -14.41 -12.40
C PRO A 602 19.99 -15.63 -11.84
N THR A 603 18.67 -15.50 -11.68
CA THR A 603 17.83 -16.69 -11.63
C THR A 603 17.87 -17.38 -13.00
N ILE A 604 17.88 -18.71 -13.03
CA ILE A 604 17.99 -19.47 -14.28
C ILE A 604 16.75 -19.28 -15.17
N GLU A 605 15.59 -19.10 -14.57
CA GLU A 605 14.33 -18.89 -15.28
C GLU A 605 14.27 -17.52 -15.96
N ASP A 606 14.54 -16.43 -15.20
CA ASP A 606 14.54 -15.08 -15.77
C ASP A 606 15.60 -14.95 -16.86
N PHE A 607 16.78 -15.55 -16.66
CA PHE A 607 17.84 -15.59 -17.67
C PHE A 607 17.39 -16.26 -18.97
N ARG A 608 16.68 -17.38 -18.90
CA ARG A 608 16.14 -18.05 -20.11
C ARG A 608 15.12 -17.17 -20.82
N ILE A 609 14.20 -16.57 -20.09
CA ILE A 609 13.19 -15.66 -20.65
C ILE A 609 13.87 -14.48 -21.35
N ALA A 610 14.88 -13.88 -20.71
CA ALA A 610 15.65 -12.77 -21.26
C ALA A 610 16.35 -13.16 -22.57
N VAL A 611 17.10 -14.28 -22.57
CA VAL A 611 17.79 -14.78 -23.76
C VAL A 611 16.80 -15.14 -24.89
N ASP A 612 15.71 -15.82 -24.56
CA ASP A 612 14.69 -16.20 -25.54
C ASP A 612 14.02 -14.96 -26.16
N SER A 613 13.79 -13.89 -25.39
CA SER A 613 13.23 -12.63 -25.91
C SER A 613 14.12 -11.99 -26.98
N VAL A 614 15.44 -12.14 -26.88
CA VAL A 614 16.40 -11.69 -27.90
C VAL A 614 16.42 -12.64 -29.10
N LEU A 615 16.41 -13.95 -28.88
CA LEU A 615 16.51 -14.93 -29.97
C LEU A 615 15.22 -15.05 -30.80
N THR A 616 14.08 -14.65 -30.23
CA THR A 616 12.77 -14.65 -30.89
C THR A 616 12.45 -13.39 -31.68
N GLN A 617 13.31 -12.36 -31.66
CA GLN A 617 13.13 -11.11 -32.41
C GLN A 617 12.80 -11.32 -33.89
N THR A 618 11.94 -10.47 -34.46
CA THR A 618 11.62 -10.47 -35.90
C THR A 618 12.82 -10.11 -36.77
N HIS A 619 13.71 -9.23 -36.29
CA HIS A 619 14.98 -8.92 -36.92
C HIS A 619 16.02 -10.00 -36.61
N GLU A 620 16.26 -10.94 -37.53
CA GLU A 620 17.14 -12.10 -37.29
C GLU A 620 18.63 -11.80 -37.46
N ASN A 621 18.99 -10.69 -38.13
CA ASN A 621 20.39 -10.31 -38.34
C ASN A 621 20.97 -9.71 -37.05
N LEU A 622 21.13 -10.55 -36.04
CA LEU A 622 21.67 -10.22 -34.73
C LEU A 622 22.75 -11.22 -34.29
N GLU A 623 23.59 -10.79 -33.37
CA GLU A 623 24.39 -11.67 -32.50
C GLU A 623 24.10 -11.33 -31.04
N LEU A 624 23.99 -12.33 -30.18
CA LEU A 624 23.83 -12.17 -28.74
C LEU A 624 25.16 -12.51 -28.06
N ILE A 625 25.77 -11.55 -27.37
CA ILE A 625 27.02 -11.72 -26.65
C ILE A 625 26.71 -11.76 -25.16
N LEU A 626 26.73 -12.97 -24.59
CA LEU A 626 26.58 -13.23 -23.17
C LEU A 626 27.95 -13.09 -22.50
N ILE A 627 28.06 -12.24 -21.48
CA ILE A 627 29.29 -12.06 -20.71
C ILE A 627 29.06 -12.56 -19.28
N ASP A 628 29.42 -13.82 -19.01
CA ASP A 628 29.38 -14.38 -17.65
C ASP A 628 30.53 -13.78 -16.83
N ASP A 629 30.19 -12.82 -15.98
CA ASP A 629 31.14 -12.05 -15.18
C ASP A 629 31.49 -12.76 -13.87
N GLY A 630 31.91 -14.02 -13.97
CA GLY A 630 32.33 -14.81 -12.82
C GLY A 630 31.18 -15.21 -11.89
N SER A 631 30.01 -15.59 -12.45
CA SER A 631 28.87 -16.05 -11.64
C SER A 631 29.18 -17.31 -10.84
N ASN A 632 30.08 -18.16 -11.35
CA ASN A 632 30.53 -19.43 -10.75
C ASN A 632 29.38 -20.42 -10.43
N GLN A 633 28.33 -20.41 -11.25
CA GLN A 633 27.18 -21.31 -11.12
C GLN A 633 27.19 -22.37 -12.23
N LEU A 634 27.21 -23.65 -11.83
CA LEU A 634 27.22 -24.77 -12.78
C LEU A 634 25.94 -24.79 -13.63
N ALA A 635 24.78 -24.60 -13.00
CA ALA A 635 23.49 -24.56 -13.69
C ALA A 635 23.43 -23.47 -14.78
N LEU A 636 23.92 -22.26 -14.47
CA LEU A 636 23.99 -21.17 -15.44
C LEU A 636 24.94 -21.53 -16.59
N THR A 637 26.10 -22.12 -16.27
CA THR A 637 27.07 -22.56 -17.28
C THR A 637 26.47 -23.59 -18.24
N GLU A 638 25.71 -24.55 -17.73
CA GLU A 638 25.00 -25.55 -18.53
C GLU A 638 23.97 -24.91 -19.46
N VAL A 639 23.19 -23.95 -18.96
CA VAL A 639 22.19 -23.22 -19.76
C VAL A 639 22.85 -22.40 -20.87
N ILE A 640 23.90 -21.64 -20.56
CA ILE A 640 24.66 -20.87 -21.56
C ILE A 640 25.24 -21.80 -22.64
N ASN A 641 25.81 -22.94 -22.25
CA ASN A 641 26.34 -23.92 -23.19
C ASN A 641 25.23 -24.51 -24.08
N GLY A 642 24.03 -24.72 -23.54
CA GLY A 642 22.86 -25.16 -24.29
C GLY A 642 22.50 -24.18 -25.42
N TYR A 643 22.42 -22.89 -25.12
CA TYR A 643 22.19 -21.85 -26.14
C TYR A 643 23.30 -21.74 -27.17
N LEU A 644 24.56 -21.88 -26.74
CA LEU A 644 25.72 -21.87 -27.65
C LEU A 644 25.68 -23.03 -28.66
N GLN A 645 25.14 -24.19 -28.26
CA GLN A 645 24.99 -25.35 -29.13
C GLN A 645 23.75 -25.24 -30.05
N SER A 646 22.66 -24.65 -29.56
CA SER A 646 21.39 -24.60 -30.29
C SER A 646 21.24 -23.43 -31.26
N ASP A 647 21.88 -22.28 -30.99
CA ASP A 647 21.77 -21.09 -31.83
C ASP A 647 23.14 -20.46 -32.14
N ARG A 648 23.52 -20.51 -33.42
CA ARG A 648 24.80 -19.96 -33.93
C ARG A 648 24.97 -18.45 -33.76
N ARG A 649 23.91 -17.72 -33.40
CA ARG A 649 23.95 -16.27 -33.12
C ARG A 649 24.47 -15.97 -31.72
N VAL A 650 24.47 -16.95 -30.83
CA VAL A 650 24.91 -16.80 -29.44
C VAL A 650 26.43 -16.94 -29.33
N ARG A 651 27.06 -16.04 -28.58
CA ARG A 651 28.48 -16.05 -28.25
C ARG A 651 28.63 -15.82 -26.76
N VAL A 652 29.59 -16.50 -26.14
CA VAL A 652 29.88 -16.34 -24.70
C VAL A 652 31.30 -15.79 -24.49
N ILE A 653 31.42 -14.88 -23.53
CA ILE A 653 32.67 -14.46 -22.91
C ILE A 653 32.58 -14.84 -21.43
N LYS A 654 33.57 -15.56 -20.90
CA LYS A 654 33.61 -15.95 -19.49
C LYS A 654 34.76 -15.24 -18.80
N ASN A 655 34.45 -14.50 -17.75
CA ASN A 655 35.44 -13.93 -16.85
C ASN A 655 35.64 -14.89 -15.66
N GLY A 656 36.89 -15.07 -15.22
CA GLY A 656 37.19 -15.95 -14.08
C GLY A 656 36.77 -15.37 -12.72
N THR A 657 36.48 -14.07 -12.66
CA THR A 657 36.07 -13.31 -11.48
C THR A 657 35.10 -12.21 -11.90
N ASN A 658 34.30 -11.70 -10.97
CA ASN A 658 33.45 -10.53 -11.20
C ASN A 658 34.31 -9.27 -11.38
N LEU A 659 34.26 -8.69 -12.58
CA LEU A 659 34.98 -7.47 -12.97
C LEU A 659 34.10 -6.22 -12.88
N GLY A 660 32.81 -6.39 -12.60
CA GLY A 660 31.82 -5.34 -12.48
C GLY A 660 31.14 -5.03 -13.81
N ILE A 661 29.92 -4.47 -13.72
CA ILE A 661 29.01 -4.25 -14.85
C ILE A 661 29.66 -3.50 -16.02
N SER A 662 30.46 -2.45 -15.75
CA SER A 662 31.14 -1.68 -16.79
C SER A 662 32.15 -2.52 -17.57
N GLU A 663 33.00 -3.28 -16.87
CA GLU A 663 34.07 -4.03 -17.54
C GLU A 663 33.54 -5.29 -18.24
N ALA A 664 32.54 -5.95 -17.65
CA ALA A 664 31.80 -7.03 -18.30
C ALA A 664 31.18 -6.55 -19.62
N THR A 665 30.47 -5.42 -19.59
CA THR A 665 29.87 -4.82 -20.79
C THR A 665 30.95 -4.42 -21.80
N ASN A 666 32.05 -3.80 -21.36
CA ASN A 666 33.18 -3.42 -22.21
C ASN A 666 33.82 -4.63 -22.92
N ALA A 667 33.92 -5.78 -22.25
CA ALA A 667 34.40 -7.01 -22.86
C ALA A 667 33.51 -7.44 -24.03
N GLY A 668 32.18 -7.32 -23.87
CA GLY A 668 31.21 -7.51 -24.94
C GLY A 668 31.38 -6.50 -26.08
N LEU A 669 31.43 -5.21 -25.76
CA LEU A 669 31.60 -4.11 -26.74
C LEU A 669 32.84 -4.31 -27.63
N ARG A 670 33.97 -4.73 -27.05
CA ARG A 670 35.21 -5.00 -27.80
C ARG A 670 35.11 -6.18 -28.77
N LYS A 671 34.15 -7.09 -28.57
CA LYS A 671 33.95 -8.30 -29.40
C LYS A 671 32.75 -8.19 -30.35
N ALA A 672 31.99 -7.10 -30.25
CA ALA A 672 30.82 -6.82 -31.06
C ALA A 672 31.17 -6.52 -32.53
N LYS A 673 30.42 -7.12 -33.44
CA LYS A 673 30.61 -7.00 -34.90
C LYS A 673 29.48 -6.20 -35.57
N GLY A 674 28.37 -5.97 -34.86
CA GLY A 674 27.21 -5.25 -35.32
C GLY A 674 27.50 -3.83 -35.75
N VAL A 675 26.71 -3.34 -36.70
CA VAL A 675 26.65 -1.90 -37.02
C VAL A 675 26.02 -1.15 -35.85
N TRP A 676 25.02 -1.78 -35.23
CA TRP A 676 24.34 -1.31 -34.03
C TRP A 676 24.67 -2.20 -32.84
N ILE A 677 24.76 -1.59 -31.67
CA ILE A 677 24.96 -2.23 -30.38
C ILE A 677 23.71 -1.97 -29.56
N ALA A 678 23.11 -3.02 -28.98
CA ALA A 678 22.00 -2.91 -28.03
C ALA A 678 22.49 -3.30 -26.64
N PHE A 679 22.24 -2.45 -25.64
CA PHE A 679 22.49 -2.77 -24.24
C PHE A 679 21.27 -3.52 -23.67
N PHE A 680 21.49 -4.66 -23.02
CA PHE A 680 20.42 -5.53 -22.54
C PHE A 680 20.80 -6.21 -21.24
N ASP A 681 19.95 -6.13 -20.22
CA ASP A 681 20.20 -6.76 -18.94
C ASP A 681 19.73 -8.23 -18.94
N HIS A 682 20.37 -9.06 -18.12
CA HIS A 682 20.26 -10.52 -18.19
C HIS A 682 18.97 -11.09 -17.61
N ASP A 683 18.13 -10.25 -17.00
CA ASP A 683 16.87 -10.58 -16.35
C ASP A 683 15.67 -9.84 -16.96
N ASP A 684 15.88 -8.95 -17.93
CA ASP A 684 14.83 -8.16 -18.57
C ASP A 684 14.30 -8.78 -19.86
N ILE A 685 13.23 -8.21 -20.43
CA ILE A 685 12.56 -8.77 -21.61
C ILE A 685 12.50 -7.72 -22.73
N LEU A 686 12.92 -8.11 -23.94
CA LEU A 686 12.62 -7.35 -25.15
C LEU A 686 11.27 -7.73 -25.73
N VAL A 687 10.52 -6.73 -26.21
CA VAL A 687 9.36 -6.98 -27.08
C VAL A 687 9.83 -7.67 -28.36
N ASP A 688 9.10 -8.66 -28.87
CA ASP A 688 9.47 -9.51 -30.02
C ASP A 688 9.76 -8.76 -31.34
N ILE A 689 9.33 -7.52 -31.45
CA ILE A 689 9.57 -6.61 -32.59
C ILE A 689 10.53 -5.46 -32.26
N ALA A 690 11.13 -5.43 -31.06
CA ALA A 690 11.91 -4.30 -30.54
C ALA A 690 13.01 -3.86 -31.49
N LEU A 691 13.88 -4.78 -31.94
CA LEU A 691 15.02 -4.43 -32.79
C LEU A 691 14.57 -3.88 -34.16
N GLU A 692 13.51 -4.44 -34.74
CA GLU A 692 12.95 -3.96 -36.00
C GLU A 692 12.38 -2.54 -35.85
N ARG A 693 11.59 -2.31 -34.78
CA ARG A 693 10.99 -0.99 -34.51
C ARG A 693 12.04 0.07 -34.22
N MET A 694 13.08 -0.28 -33.47
CA MET A 694 14.22 0.59 -33.23
C MET A 694 14.92 0.99 -34.54
N LEU A 695 15.22 0.02 -35.41
CA LEU A 695 15.86 0.28 -36.70
C LEU A 695 14.96 1.05 -37.68
N ALA A 696 13.64 0.90 -37.61
CA ALA A 696 12.70 1.65 -38.43
C ALA A 696 12.77 3.17 -38.18
N HIS A 697 13.21 3.57 -36.98
CA HIS A 697 13.41 4.97 -36.60
C HIS A 697 14.82 5.50 -36.95
N GLU A 698 15.69 4.68 -37.55
CA GLU A 698 16.89 5.14 -38.26
C GLU A 698 16.49 5.78 -39.61
N THR A 699 15.78 6.90 -39.56
CA THR A 699 15.26 7.59 -40.75
C THR A 699 16.36 8.25 -41.59
N THR A 700 17.52 8.52 -40.99
CA THR A 700 18.69 9.08 -41.68
C THR A 700 19.99 8.38 -41.24
N ARG A 701 21.00 8.38 -42.11
CA ARG A 701 22.33 7.86 -41.77
C ARG A 701 23.05 8.64 -40.66
N ARG A 702 22.50 9.79 -40.21
CA ARG A 702 23.10 10.66 -39.18
C ARG A 702 22.82 10.22 -37.74
N VAL A 703 21.72 9.49 -37.54
CA VAL A 703 21.32 8.96 -36.22
C VAL A 703 22.44 8.08 -35.68
N SER A 704 22.88 8.33 -34.45
CA SER A 704 24.00 7.62 -33.80
C SER A 704 23.57 6.87 -32.55
N ILE A 705 22.50 7.33 -31.90
CA ILE A 705 21.90 6.72 -30.72
C ILE A 705 20.38 6.71 -30.91
N ILE A 706 19.74 5.62 -30.53
CA ILE A 706 18.29 5.49 -30.47
C ILE A 706 17.89 4.88 -29.13
N TYR A 707 16.79 5.36 -28.53
CA TYR A 707 16.28 4.83 -27.26
C TYR A 707 14.76 4.69 -27.28
N SER A 708 14.22 3.69 -26.60
CA SER A 708 12.78 3.41 -26.55
C SER A 708 12.14 3.80 -25.22
N ASP A 709 10.80 3.80 -25.19
CA ASP A 709 10.07 3.72 -23.93
C ASP A 709 10.24 2.33 -23.29
N GLU A 710 9.99 2.28 -21.98
CA GLU A 710 10.07 1.06 -21.17
C GLU A 710 8.87 1.01 -20.20
N ASP A 711 8.58 -0.17 -19.69
CA ASP A 711 7.69 -0.36 -18.54
C ASP A 711 8.29 -1.40 -17.59
N LYS A 712 7.53 -1.78 -16.56
CA LYS A 712 7.91 -2.87 -15.67
C LYS A 712 6.99 -4.06 -15.80
N VAL A 713 7.57 -5.25 -15.75
CA VAL A 713 6.86 -6.53 -15.73
C VAL A 713 7.15 -7.26 -14.41
N ASP A 714 6.11 -7.80 -13.77
CA ASP A 714 6.28 -8.65 -12.60
C ASP A 714 6.42 -10.12 -12.98
N GLN A 715 6.64 -10.98 -11.97
CA GLN A 715 6.79 -12.43 -12.16
C GLN A 715 5.54 -13.12 -12.73
N TYR A 716 4.37 -12.46 -12.71
CA TYR A 716 3.13 -12.98 -13.27
C TYR A 716 2.92 -12.52 -14.72
N GLY A 717 3.76 -11.62 -15.24
CA GLY A 717 3.60 -11.06 -16.58
C GLY A 717 2.64 -9.88 -16.66
N PHE A 718 2.37 -9.21 -15.52
CA PHE A 718 1.58 -7.99 -15.47
C PHE A 718 2.45 -6.76 -15.74
N PHE A 719 2.02 -5.91 -16.69
CA PHE A 719 2.74 -4.70 -17.07
C PHE A 719 2.27 -3.49 -16.25
N SER A 720 3.21 -2.69 -15.75
CA SER A 720 2.93 -1.55 -14.88
C SER A 720 4.03 -0.49 -14.95
N GLU A 721 3.79 0.67 -14.34
CA GLU A 721 4.78 1.76 -14.21
C GLU A 721 5.46 2.14 -15.54
N PRO A 722 4.70 2.51 -16.59
CA PRO A 722 5.29 2.89 -17.86
C PRO A 722 6.14 4.15 -17.74
N MET A 723 7.31 4.14 -18.37
CA MET A 723 8.17 5.29 -18.58
C MET A 723 8.15 5.69 -20.06
N PHE A 724 7.17 6.52 -20.38
CA PHE A 724 6.99 7.24 -21.63
C PHE A 724 7.91 8.46 -21.65
N LYS A 725 9.01 8.33 -22.37
CA LYS A 725 10.11 9.29 -22.40
C LYS A 725 9.80 10.43 -23.36
N PRO A 726 10.39 11.62 -23.16
CA PRO A 726 10.36 12.68 -24.16
C PRO A 726 11.36 12.37 -25.29
N GLN A 727 11.34 13.21 -26.32
CA GLN A 727 12.50 13.40 -27.20
C GLN A 727 13.73 13.86 -26.40
N TRP A 728 14.90 13.86 -27.05
CA TRP A 728 16.18 14.18 -26.41
C TRP A 728 16.10 15.49 -25.60
N ASN A 729 16.43 15.40 -24.32
CA ASN A 729 16.34 16.50 -23.35
C ASN A 729 17.61 16.49 -22.48
N TYR A 730 18.60 17.27 -22.91
CA TYR A 730 19.90 17.31 -22.25
C TYR A 730 19.79 17.77 -20.80
N ARG A 731 18.98 18.81 -20.54
CA ARG A 731 18.82 19.33 -19.17
C ARG A 731 18.17 18.32 -18.24
N TYR A 732 17.21 17.53 -18.73
CA TYR A 732 16.60 16.44 -17.97
C TYR A 732 17.60 15.32 -17.69
N LEU A 733 18.47 14.98 -18.67
CA LEU A 733 19.56 14.02 -18.47
C LEU A 733 20.53 14.47 -17.37
N LEU A 734 20.81 15.76 -17.20
CA LEU A 734 21.62 16.24 -16.07
C LEU A 734 20.96 16.03 -14.70
N SER A 735 19.64 15.80 -14.67
CA SER A 735 18.87 15.65 -13.44
C SER A 735 18.42 14.21 -13.17
N VAL A 736 18.30 13.35 -14.17
CA VAL A 736 17.99 11.93 -14.02
C VAL A 736 18.35 11.19 -15.31
N ASN A 737 18.85 9.96 -15.21
CA ASN A 737 19.01 9.09 -16.38
C ASN A 737 17.63 8.59 -16.86
N TYR A 738 16.87 9.44 -17.55
CA TYR A 738 15.54 9.09 -18.05
C TYR A 738 15.58 8.16 -19.27
N ILE A 739 16.75 7.99 -19.90
CA ILE A 739 16.92 7.22 -21.14
C ILE A 739 16.99 5.72 -20.86
N ASN A 740 17.74 5.27 -19.85
CA ASN A 740 17.83 3.88 -19.40
C ASN A 740 17.77 2.86 -20.58
N HIS A 741 16.70 2.07 -20.66
CA HIS A 741 16.55 0.92 -21.54
C HIS A 741 15.37 1.12 -22.51
N LEU A 742 15.30 0.51 -23.68
CA LEU A 742 16.38 -0.05 -24.46
C LEU A 742 17.15 1.10 -25.13
N THR A 743 18.47 1.12 -25.00
CA THR A 743 19.34 2.03 -25.75
C THR A 743 20.14 1.26 -26.79
N MET A 744 20.13 1.72 -28.04
CA MET A 744 21.02 1.24 -29.10
C MET A 744 21.93 2.34 -29.62
N VAL A 745 23.19 1.99 -29.87
CA VAL A 745 24.25 2.91 -30.30
C VAL A 745 24.95 2.36 -31.53
N LYS A 746 25.23 3.22 -32.52
CA LYS A 746 26.06 2.83 -33.66
C LYS A 746 27.45 2.47 -33.14
N ARG A 747 27.99 1.34 -33.57
CA ARG A 747 29.36 0.93 -33.18
C ARG A 747 30.41 2.00 -33.55
N SER A 748 30.21 2.73 -34.65
CA SER A 748 31.09 3.86 -35.02
C SER A 748 31.05 5.01 -34.00
N ALA A 749 29.94 5.20 -33.29
CA ALA A 749 29.81 6.21 -32.24
C ALA A 749 30.67 5.90 -31.01
N LEU A 750 30.92 4.62 -30.70
CA LEU A 750 31.76 4.22 -29.57
C LEU A 750 33.19 4.77 -29.65
N SER A 751 33.72 4.96 -30.86
CA SER A 751 35.04 5.57 -31.06
C SER A 751 35.12 7.04 -30.63
N ARG A 752 33.97 7.73 -30.59
CA ARG A 752 33.83 9.14 -30.21
C ARG A 752 33.43 9.30 -28.75
N ILE A 753 32.55 8.42 -28.25
CA ILE A 753 32.06 8.45 -26.85
C ILE A 753 33.11 7.85 -25.91
N GLY A 754 33.77 6.77 -26.32
CA GLY A 754 34.53 5.86 -25.45
C GLY A 754 33.65 4.74 -24.89
N LEU A 755 34.28 3.81 -24.15
CA LEU A 755 33.62 2.68 -23.49
C LEU A 755 32.99 3.09 -22.14
N LEU A 756 32.37 2.16 -21.40
CA LEU A 756 31.86 2.43 -20.05
C LEU A 756 33.02 2.60 -19.06
N SER A 757 32.90 3.53 -18.13
CA SER A 757 33.92 3.79 -17.10
C SER A 757 33.57 3.07 -15.81
N THR A 758 34.49 2.24 -15.32
CA THR A 758 34.36 1.54 -14.03
C THR A 758 34.33 2.48 -12.82
N HIS A 759 34.79 3.73 -12.97
CA HIS A 759 34.74 4.75 -11.91
C HIS A 759 33.31 5.13 -11.52
N TYR A 760 32.35 4.92 -12.43
CA TYR A 760 30.95 5.29 -12.25
C TYR A 760 30.05 4.06 -12.21
N ASN A 761 30.55 2.89 -11.78
CA ASN A 761 29.68 1.74 -11.54
C ASN A 761 28.47 2.16 -10.66
N GLY A 762 27.26 1.76 -11.03
CA GLY A 762 25.99 2.25 -10.47
C GLY A 762 25.35 3.42 -11.26
N ALA A 763 26.12 4.14 -12.08
CA ALA A 763 25.66 5.21 -12.97
C ALA A 763 26.48 5.25 -14.29
N GLN A 764 27.02 4.10 -14.72
CA GLN A 764 27.97 4.00 -15.83
C GLN A 764 27.32 4.30 -17.18
N ASP A 765 26.05 3.94 -17.32
CA ASP A 765 25.16 4.24 -18.43
C ASP A 765 24.83 5.74 -18.49
N HIS A 766 24.61 6.36 -17.33
CA HIS A 766 24.41 7.81 -17.22
C HIS A 766 25.64 8.58 -17.67
N ASP A 767 26.85 8.24 -17.18
CA ASP A 767 28.12 8.84 -17.66
C ASP A 767 28.31 8.64 -19.17
N PHE A 768 27.98 7.45 -19.68
CA PHE A 768 28.10 7.16 -21.11
C PHE A 768 27.19 8.06 -21.96
N LEU A 769 25.94 8.26 -21.54
CA LEU A 769 25.00 9.15 -22.22
C LEU A 769 25.40 10.63 -22.08
N LEU A 770 25.96 11.03 -20.95
CA LEU A 770 26.51 12.38 -20.76
C LEU A 770 27.70 12.63 -21.71
N ARG A 771 28.61 11.66 -21.86
CA ARG A 771 29.68 11.74 -22.87
C ARG A 771 29.15 11.72 -24.29
N ALA A 772 28.06 11.02 -24.55
CA ALA A 772 27.39 11.09 -25.85
C ALA A 772 26.86 12.50 -26.15
N ALA A 773 26.30 13.19 -25.15
CA ALA A 773 25.86 14.58 -25.27
C ALA A 773 27.01 15.56 -25.58
N GLU A 774 28.26 15.22 -25.22
CA GLU A 774 29.45 16.03 -25.53
C GLU A 774 29.83 15.98 -27.02
N VAL A 775 29.39 14.95 -27.76
CA VAL A 775 29.85 14.69 -29.14
C VAL A 775 28.73 14.62 -30.18
N PHE A 776 27.49 14.43 -29.78
CA PHE A 776 26.34 14.32 -30.68
C PHE A 776 25.34 15.46 -30.47
N THR A 777 24.79 15.96 -31.57
CA THR A 777 23.68 16.91 -31.55
C THR A 777 22.34 16.19 -31.35
N ALA A 778 21.31 16.93 -30.95
CA ALA A 778 19.99 16.38 -30.65
C ALA A 778 19.38 15.56 -31.80
N ASP A 779 19.59 15.95 -33.07
CA ASP A 779 19.09 15.22 -34.24
C ASP A 779 19.79 13.86 -34.47
N GLN A 780 20.90 13.60 -33.77
CA GLN A 780 21.62 12.33 -33.82
C GLN A 780 21.24 11.36 -32.69
N ILE A 781 20.40 11.78 -31.75
CA ILE A 781 19.90 10.98 -30.62
C ILE A 781 18.37 10.94 -30.72
N VAL A 782 17.82 9.81 -31.17
CA VAL A 782 16.40 9.71 -31.52
C VAL A 782 15.63 8.85 -30.53
N HIS A 783 14.49 9.37 -30.08
CA HIS A 783 13.53 8.64 -29.25
C HIS A 783 12.57 7.84 -30.13
N VAL A 784 12.29 6.60 -29.72
CA VAL A 784 11.26 5.72 -30.25
C VAL A 784 10.12 5.67 -29.23
N PRO A 785 8.97 6.34 -29.47
CA PRO A 785 7.87 6.46 -28.50
C PRO A 785 7.01 5.19 -28.44
N GLU A 786 7.67 4.04 -28.32
CA GLU A 786 7.08 2.71 -28.24
C GLU A 786 7.71 1.98 -27.07
N VAL A 787 6.90 1.26 -26.30
CA VAL A 787 7.37 0.44 -25.19
C VAL A 787 7.95 -0.85 -25.77
N LEU A 788 9.27 -0.94 -25.80
CA LEU A 788 10.01 -2.03 -26.45
C LEU A 788 10.88 -2.84 -25.47
N TYR A 789 10.87 -2.45 -24.19
CA TYR A 789 11.66 -3.04 -23.12
C TYR A 789 10.82 -3.18 -21.86
N HIS A 790 10.90 -4.33 -21.21
CA HIS A 790 10.22 -4.62 -19.95
C HIS A 790 11.25 -4.88 -18.86
N TRP A 791 11.30 -3.98 -17.87
CA TRP A 791 12.16 -4.10 -16.71
C TRP A 791 11.51 -5.02 -15.66
N ARG A 792 12.18 -6.11 -15.29
CA ARG A 792 11.64 -7.10 -14.36
C ARG A 792 11.68 -6.60 -12.91
N LYS A 793 10.56 -6.75 -12.20
CA LYS A 793 10.48 -6.57 -10.74
C LYS A 793 10.93 -7.84 -10.01
N ALA A 794 12.23 -8.08 -9.87
CA ALA A 794 12.74 -9.19 -9.05
C ALA A 794 12.91 -8.79 -7.57
N GLU A 795 12.72 -9.73 -6.62
CA GLU A 795 12.92 -9.52 -5.16
C GLU A 795 14.35 -9.06 -4.80
N ASN A 796 15.34 -9.43 -5.63
CA ASN A 796 16.75 -9.05 -5.50
C ASN A 796 17.15 -7.87 -6.40
N SER A 797 16.21 -7.31 -7.18
CA SER A 797 16.51 -6.19 -8.08
C SER A 797 16.93 -4.97 -7.25
N THR A 798 17.81 -4.15 -7.82
CA THR A 798 18.38 -2.92 -7.24
C THR A 798 17.31 -1.96 -6.67
N ALA A 799 16.05 -2.14 -7.05
CA ALA A 799 14.87 -1.44 -6.52
C ALA A 799 14.64 -1.57 -5.00
N LEU A 800 15.08 -2.66 -4.34
CA LEU A 800 14.66 -3.00 -2.97
C LEU A 800 15.76 -2.92 -1.89
N LEU A 801 17.05 -2.88 -2.23
CA LEU A 801 18.14 -2.85 -1.24
C LEU A 801 18.56 -1.42 -0.88
N GLY A 802 18.31 -1.00 0.36
CA GLY A 802 18.56 0.36 0.86
C GLY A 802 20.03 0.82 0.82
N SER A 803 21.01 -0.09 0.85
CA SER A 803 22.44 0.21 0.72
C SER A 803 22.88 0.46 -0.73
N THR A 804 22.15 -0.05 -1.71
CA THR A 804 22.49 0.12 -3.14
C THR A 804 22.02 1.48 -3.67
N LYS A 805 21.04 2.11 -3.02
CA LYS A 805 20.52 3.44 -3.38
C LYS A 805 21.52 4.58 -3.15
N SER A 806 22.31 4.53 -2.07
CA SER A 806 23.28 5.60 -1.78
C SER A 806 24.48 5.56 -2.73
N TYR A 807 25.03 4.38 -3.02
CA TYR A 807 26.19 4.24 -3.91
C TYR A 807 25.89 4.68 -5.35
N ALA A 808 24.74 4.27 -5.91
CA ALA A 808 24.35 4.68 -7.27
C ALA A 808 24.11 6.20 -7.37
N ALA A 809 23.51 6.80 -6.34
CA ALA A 809 23.32 8.25 -6.28
C ALA A 809 24.68 8.99 -6.22
N GLU A 810 25.62 8.54 -5.39
CA GLU A 810 26.97 9.11 -5.32
C GLU A 810 27.73 8.96 -6.65
N ALA A 811 27.63 7.80 -7.30
CA ALA A 811 28.22 7.55 -8.61
C ALA A 811 27.65 8.50 -9.68
N GLY A 812 26.34 8.74 -9.67
CA GLY A 812 25.70 9.68 -10.60
C GLY A 812 26.07 11.14 -10.34
N VAL A 813 26.17 11.56 -9.07
CA VAL A 813 26.73 12.88 -8.72
C VAL A 813 28.15 13.03 -9.28
N ALA A 814 28.99 12.01 -9.12
CA ALA A 814 30.36 12.03 -9.64
C ALA A 814 30.41 12.04 -11.18
N ALA A 815 29.51 11.31 -11.85
CA ALA A 815 29.39 11.28 -13.30
C ALA A 815 29.00 12.64 -13.88
N ILE A 816 27.95 13.28 -13.32
CA ILE A 816 27.51 14.61 -13.77
C ILE A 816 28.58 15.65 -13.46
N ALA A 817 29.17 15.65 -12.26
CA ALA A 817 30.24 16.58 -11.92
C ALA A 817 31.47 16.43 -12.82
N ALA A 818 31.78 15.21 -13.29
CA ALA A 818 32.83 14.99 -14.28
C ALA A 818 32.44 15.52 -15.66
N HIS A 819 31.19 15.35 -16.08
CA HIS A 819 30.66 15.91 -17.32
C HIS A 819 30.68 17.45 -17.32
N LEU A 820 30.27 18.10 -16.22
CA LEU A 820 30.32 19.56 -16.09
C LEU A 820 31.76 20.08 -16.22
N ARG A 821 32.74 19.42 -15.57
CA ARG A 821 34.17 19.76 -15.73
C ARG A 821 34.67 19.59 -17.17
N ARG A 822 34.29 18.51 -17.85
CA ARG A 822 34.68 18.28 -19.27
C ARG A 822 34.08 19.31 -20.21
N THR A 823 32.86 19.75 -19.93
CA THR A 823 32.14 20.78 -20.70
C THR A 823 32.43 22.21 -20.24
N GLN A 824 33.35 22.40 -19.28
CA GLN A 824 33.76 23.69 -18.74
C GLN A 824 32.58 24.51 -18.19
N ARG A 825 31.65 23.84 -17.52
CA ARG A 825 30.51 24.48 -16.83
C ARG A 825 30.71 24.43 -15.32
N ASP A 826 30.61 25.57 -14.67
CA ASP A 826 30.75 25.71 -13.22
C ASP A 826 29.40 25.48 -12.54
N GLY A 827 29.28 24.34 -11.85
CA GLY A 827 28.07 24.00 -11.12
C GLY A 827 28.32 22.90 -10.09
N ARG A 828 27.57 22.99 -8.99
CA ARG A 828 27.58 21.99 -7.92
C ARG A 828 26.43 21.01 -8.12
N VAL A 829 26.75 19.72 -8.12
CA VAL A 829 25.78 18.64 -8.27
C VAL A 829 25.49 18.01 -6.91
N THR A 830 24.22 17.81 -6.60
CA THR A 830 23.77 17.10 -5.40
C THR A 830 22.67 16.10 -5.73
N ALA A 831 22.61 15.00 -4.99
CA ALA A 831 21.49 14.06 -5.06
C ALA A 831 20.29 14.61 -4.28
N ILE A 832 19.09 14.46 -4.84
CA ILE A 832 17.83 14.81 -4.19
C ILE A 832 17.37 13.60 -3.36
N ASP A 833 17.21 13.80 -2.05
CA ASP A 833 16.78 12.79 -1.08
C ASP A 833 17.62 11.50 -1.09
N GLY A 834 18.91 11.59 -1.45
CA GLY A 834 19.80 10.44 -1.56
C GLY A 834 19.42 9.46 -2.68
N THR A 835 18.64 9.91 -3.66
CA THR A 835 18.19 9.10 -4.81
C THR A 835 18.98 9.40 -6.08
N THR A 836 18.79 8.61 -7.13
CA THR A 836 19.41 8.81 -8.46
C THR A 836 18.77 9.96 -9.27
N ARG A 837 18.40 11.03 -8.55
CA ARG A 837 17.83 12.28 -9.07
C ARG A 837 18.72 13.41 -8.58
N TYR A 838 19.01 14.38 -9.42
CA TYR A 838 20.09 15.32 -9.20
C TYR A 838 19.64 16.76 -9.41
N ARG A 839 20.14 17.62 -8.53
CA ARG A 839 20.10 19.07 -8.66
C ARG A 839 21.47 19.55 -9.12
N VAL A 840 21.47 20.42 -10.12
CA VAL A 840 22.66 21.14 -10.56
C VAL A 840 22.44 22.60 -10.18
N GLN A 841 23.22 23.10 -9.23
CA GLN A 841 23.22 24.50 -8.85
C GLN A 841 24.37 25.19 -9.56
N TRP A 842 24.05 26.12 -10.45
CA TRP A 842 25.04 26.87 -11.22
C TRP A 842 25.66 27.98 -10.38
N ASP A 843 26.97 28.20 -10.55
CA ASP A 843 27.65 29.30 -9.90
C ASP A 843 27.35 30.60 -10.64
N VAL A 844 26.49 31.45 -10.06
CA VAL A 844 26.10 32.72 -10.69
C VAL A 844 27.13 33.80 -10.37
N ILE A 845 27.77 34.34 -11.40
CA ILE A 845 28.60 35.54 -11.28
C ILE A 845 27.66 36.76 -11.34
N PRO A 846 27.61 37.63 -10.32
CA PRO A 846 26.71 38.79 -10.28
C PRO A 846 27.17 39.90 -11.24
N LYS A 847 27.03 39.65 -12.55
CA LYS A 847 27.39 40.57 -13.65
C LYS A 847 26.19 41.01 -14.49
N TYR A 848 25.06 40.32 -14.39
CA TYR A 848 23.90 40.54 -15.26
C TYR A 848 22.98 41.62 -14.71
N ARG A 849 22.51 42.50 -15.61
CA ARG A 849 21.43 43.44 -15.32
C ARG A 849 20.10 42.80 -15.63
N THR A 850 19.12 42.97 -14.74
CA THR A 850 17.80 42.36 -14.88
C THR A 850 16.71 43.40 -14.65
N SER A 851 15.73 43.47 -15.56
CA SER A 851 14.53 44.27 -15.35
C SER A 851 13.33 43.35 -15.11
N ILE A 852 12.69 43.47 -13.95
CA ILE A 852 11.40 42.82 -13.64
C ILE A 852 10.28 43.73 -14.12
N ILE A 853 9.46 43.28 -15.06
CA ILE A 853 8.38 44.06 -15.69
C ILE A 853 7.05 43.52 -15.17
N ILE A 854 6.27 44.40 -14.52
CA ILE A 854 5.00 44.04 -13.88
C ILE A 854 3.90 44.98 -14.39
N PRO A 855 3.08 44.54 -15.37
CA PRO A 855 1.89 45.26 -15.77
C PRO A 855 0.77 45.08 -14.74
N PHE A 856 0.08 46.16 -14.40
CA PHE A 856 -1.03 46.12 -13.45
C PHE A 856 -2.04 47.23 -13.72
N LYS A 857 -3.24 47.06 -13.15
CA LYS A 857 -4.30 48.07 -13.11
C LYS A 857 -5.05 47.97 -11.79
N ASP A 858 -5.09 49.07 -11.06
CA ASP A 858 -5.65 49.15 -9.71
C ASP A 858 -5.08 48.07 -8.77
N GLN A 859 -5.85 47.56 -7.80
CA GLN A 859 -5.45 46.51 -6.85
C GLN A 859 -4.13 46.84 -6.12
N ALA A 860 -4.07 48.04 -5.54
CA ALA A 860 -2.89 48.59 -4.87
C ALA A 860 -2.25 47.61 -3.87
N ASP A 861 -3.05 46.91 -3.08
CA ASP A 861 -2.56 46.00 -2.04
C ASP A 861 -1.79 44.80 -2.61
N LEU A 862 -2.26 44.20 -3.71
CA LEU A 862 -1.56 43.07 -4.34
C LEU A 862 -0.25 43.52 -4.97
N THR A 863 -0.30 44.62 -5.73
CA THR A 863 0.90 45.18 -6.38
C THR A 863 1.92 45.60 -5.33
N LYS A 864 1.48 46.23 -4.24
CA LYS A 864 2.32 46.59 -3.11
C LYS A 864 2.98 45.36 -2.49
N LEU A 865 2.20 44.33 -2.18
CA LEU A 865 2.72 43.11 -1.58
C LEU A 865 3.73 42.41 -2.52
N CYS A 866 3.43 42.31 -3.81
CA CYS A 866 4.32 41.73 -4.81
C CYS A 866 5.68 42.45 -4.84
N VAL A 867 5.68 43.78 -4.93
CA VAL A 867 6.91 44.59 -4.95
C VAL A 867 7.67 44.50 -3.63
N GLU A 868 6.98 44.56 -2.48
CA GLU A 868 7.62 44.41 -1.17
C GLU A 868 8.32 43.06 -1.04
N ARG A 869 7.70 41.98 -1.50
CA ARG A 869 8.31 40.63 -1.50
C ARG A 869 9.53 40.53 -2.40
N ILE A 870 9.48 41.11 -3.60
CA ILE A 870 10.65 41.18 -4.49
C ILE A 870 11.79 41.93 -3.81
N LEU A 871 11.52 43.10 -3.23
CA LEU A 871 12.52 43.92 -2.57
C LEU A 871 13.14 43.25 -1.32
N GLN A 872 12.36 42.41 -0.63
CA GLN A 872 12.80 41.66 0.55
C GLN A 872 13.67 40.45 0.19
N HIS A 873 13.30 39.70 -0.85
CA HIS A 873 13.87 38.40 -1.18
C HIS A 873 14.80 38.40 -2.41
N THR A 874 15.19 39.57 -2.93
CA THR A 874 16.05 39.64 -4.13
C THR A 874 17.28 40.49 -3.86
N LYS A 875 18.45 40.00 -4.28
CA LYS A 875 19.66 40.82 -4.33
C LYS A 875 19.43 41.98 -5.31
N LEU A 876 19.50 43.22 -4.82
CA LEU A 876 19.12 44.41 -5.60
C LEU A 876 20.21 44.95 -6.54
N SER A 877 21.42 44.41 -6.49
CA SER A 877 22.53 44.87 -7.34
C SER A 877 22.26 44.51 -8.81
N GLY A 878 22.15 45.52 -9.68
CA GLY A 878 21.86 45.30 -11.10
C GLY A 878 20.39 45.03 -11.42
N LEU A 879 19.50 45.17 -10.43
CA LEU A 879 18.06 44.94 -10.56
C LEU A 879 17.29 46.26 -10.74
N GLU A 880 16.34 46.26 -11.67
CA GLU A 880 15.32 47.30 -11.85
C GLU A 880 13.92 46.65 -11.84
N ILE A 881 12.97 47.23 -11.12
CA ILE A 881 11.56 46.86 -11.16
C ILE A 881 10.80 47.93 -11.94
N VAL A 882 10.15 47.55 -13.03
CA VAL A 882 9.38 48.41 -13.92
C VAL A 882 7.89 48.10 -13.74
N LEU A 883 7.21 48.95 -12.98
CA LEU A 883 5.76 48.90 -12.79
C LEU A 883 5.06 49.58 -13.95
N VAL A 884 4.29 48.83 -14.74
CA VAL A 884 3.56 49.35 -15.89
C VAL A 884 2.10 49.56 -15.51
N ASP A 885 1.77 50.80 -15.12
CA ASP A 885 0.42 51.20 -14.73
C ASP A 885 -0.46 51.40 -15.98
N ASN A 886 -1.52 50.61 -16.11
CA ASN A 886 -2.50 50.74 -17.19
C ASN A 886 -3.82 51.34 -16.70
N ARG A 887 -3.90 52.68 -16.72
CA ARG A 887 -5.12 53.44 -16.40
C ARG A 887 -5.69 53.12 -15.01
N SER A 888 -4.86 53.04 -13.98
CA SER A 888 -5.36 52.92 -12.60
C SER A 888 -6.12 54.19 -12.19
N VAL A 889 -7.31 54.02 -11.63
CA VAL A 889 -8.23 55.11 -11.27
C VAL A 889 -8.47 55.23 -9.77
N THR A 890 -8.12 54.20 -9.01
CA THR A 890 -8.32 54.15 -7.56
C THR A 890 -7.36 55.08 -6.81
N CYS A 891 -7.87 55.78 -5.79
CA CYS A 891 -7.07 56.68 -4.95
C CYS A 891 -5.90 55.96 -4.27
N ASP A 892 -6.15 54.75 -3.76
CA ASP A 892 -5.14 53.93 -3.07
C ASP A 892 -3.97 53.58 -4.00
N THR A 893 -4.24 53.28 -5.26
CA THR A 893 -3.21 52.98 -6.25
C THR A 893 -2.36 54.20 -6.57
N GLN A 894 -2.99 55.37 -6.75
CA GLN A 894 -2.25 56.62 -6.97
C GLN A 894 -1.37 56.99 -5.77
N GLN A 895 -1.88 56.80 -4.54
CA GLN A 895 -1.11 57.00 -3.33
C GLN A 895 0.08 56.05 -3.26
N TYR A 896 -0.12 54.76 -3.51
CA TYR A 896 0.95 53.77 -3.54
C TYR A 896 2.02 54.10 -4.58
N LEU A 897 1.63 54.47 -5.81
CA LEU A 897 2.56 54.86 -6.88
C LEU A 897 3.45 56.04 -6.49
N SER A 898 2.89 57.03 -5.76
CA SER A 898 3.65 58.19 -5.26
C SER A 898 4.70 57.82 -4.19
N ILE A 899 4.49 56.70 -3.49
CA ILE A 899 5.39 56.19 -2.45
C ILE A 899 6.46 55.30 -3.07
N VAL A 900 6.04 54.31 -3.87
CA VAL A 900 6.95 53.28 -4.41
C VAL A 900 7.96 53.86 -5.39
N SER A 901 7.58 54.88 -6.17
CA SER A 901 8.47 55.57 -7.12
C SER A 901 9.66 56.29 -6.47
N LYS A 902 9.67 56.44 -5.14
CA LYS A 902 10.82 56.99 -4.39
C LYS A 902 11.91 55.94 -4.15
N ASN A 903 11.60 54.65 -4.32
CA ASN A 903 12.60 53.59 -4.20
C ASN A 903 13.51 53.60 -5.44
N PRO A 904 14.85 53.67 -5.27
CA PRO A 904 15.78 53.76 -6.41
C PRO A 904 15.78 52.54 -7.33
N HIS A 905 15.23 51.40 -6.88
CA HIS A 905 15.10 50.19 -7.68
C HIS A 905 13.76 50.08 -8.42
N VAL A 906 12.82 51.00 -8.20
CA VAL A 906 11.47 50.95 -8.80
C VAL A 906 11.26 52.13 -9.74
N ARG A 907 10.90 51.83 -10.99
CA ARG A 907 10.46 52.79 -12.00
C ARG A 907 9.00 52.54 -12.36
N VAL A 908 8.20 53.60 -12.37
CA VAL A 908 6.79 53.54 -12.78
C VAL A 908 6.66 54.07 -14.20
N MET A 909 5.95 53.33 -15.05
CA MET A 909 5.62 53.69 -16.43
C MET A 909 4.10 53.66 -16.60
N SER A 910 3.48 54.82 -16.82
CA SER A 910 2.04 54.89 -17.10
C SER A 910 1.76 54.74 -18.58
N VAL A 911 0.79 53.89 -18.93
CA VAL A 911 0.34 53.64 -20.31
C VAL A 911 -1.17 53.88 -20.40
N ASP A 912 -1.54 54.90 -21.17
CA ASP A 912 -2.93 55.29 -21.41
C ASP A 912 -3.51 54.63 -22.69
N GLU A 913 -3.40 53.31 -22.77
CA GLU A 913 -3.94 52.48 -23.87
C GLU A 913 -4.98 51.47 -23.32
N GLU A 914 -5.78 50.84 -24.19
CA GLU A 914 -6.64 49.72 -23.79
C GLU A 914 -5.79 48.55 -23.28
N PHE A 915 -6.31 47.77 -22.33
CA PHE A 915 -5.53 46.70 -21.70
C PHE A 915 -5.14 45.63 -22.72
N ASN A 916 -3.84 45.46 -22.91
CA ASN A 916 -3.23 44.44 -23.73
C ASN A 916 -1.92 44.04 -23.07
N TYR A 917 -1.89 42.85 -22.48
CA TYR A 917 -0.75 42.36 -21.70
C TYR A 917 0.54 42.34 -22.53
N SER A 918 0.45 41.81 -23.75
CA SER A 918 1.55 41.75 -24.71
C SER A 918 2.10 43.15 -25.03
N ARG A 919 1.22 44.12 -25.26
CA ARG A 919 1.57 45.51 -25.57
C ARG A 919 2.28 46.19 -24.40
N LEU A 920 1.76 46.07 -23.19
CA LEU A 920 2.34 46.69 -21.99
C LEU A 920 3.76 46.18 -21.73
N ASN A 921 3.96 44.86 -21.82
CA ASN A 921 5.28 44.25 -21.68
C ASN A 921 6.26 44.66 -22.79
N ASN A 922 5.82 44.70 -24.04
CA ASN A 922 6.64 45.14 -25.17
C ASN A 922 7.08 46.61 -25.02
N LEU A 923 6.19 47.49 -24.57
CA LEU A 923 6.50 48.91 -24.34
C LEU A 923 7.54 49.07 -23.23
N ALA A 924 7.36 48.39 -22.11
CA ALA A 924 8.31 48.43 -21.01
C ALA A 924 9.69 47.88 -21.42
N ALA A 925 9.73 46.71 -22.07
CA ALA A 925 10.97 46.08 -22.51
C ALA A 925 11.80 46.98 -23.45
N LYS A 926 11.16 47.78 -24.33
CA LYS A 926 11.85 48.76 -25.20
C LYS A 926 12.57 49.87 -24.44
N THR A 927 12.14 50.17 -23.21
CA THR A 927 12.76 51.22 -22.37
C THR A 927 13.86 50.68 -21.45
N CYS A 928 13.98 49.37 -21.33
CA CYS A 928 14.93 48.71 -20.43
C CYS A 928 16.25 48.40 -21.14
N CYS A 929 17.36 48.50 -20.42
CA CYS A 929 18.71 48.16 -20.91
C CYS A 929 19.32 47.08 -20.02
N SER A 930 18.74 45.88 -20.09
CA SER A 930 19.07 44.73 -19.23
C SER A 930 19.48 43.53 -20.08
N ASP A 931 20.24 42.62 -19.48
CA ASP A 931 20.66 41.36 -20.11
C ASP A 931 19.51 40.34 -20.11
N PHE A 932 18.69 40.38 -19.05
CA PHE A 932 17.48 39.59 -18.91
C PHE A 932 16.26 40.44 -18.55
N PHE A 933 15.10 40.01 -19.03
CA PHE A 933 13.79 40.48 -18.61
C PHE A 933 13.11 39.40 -17.76
N VAL A 934 12.46 39.78 -16.68
CA VAL A 934 11.52 38.92 -15.96
C VAL A 934 10.13 39.50 -16.17
N PHE A 935 9.29 38.82 -16.94
CA PHE A 935 7.87 39.19 -17.06
C PHE A 935 7.12 38.54 -15.92
N MET A 936 6.38 39.32 -15.14
CA MET A 936 5.72 38.86 -13.91
C MET A 936 4.36 39.52 -13.72
N ASN A 937 3.37 38.77 -13.24
CA ASN A 937 2.08 39.33 -12.84
C ASN A 937 2.14 39.94 -11.44
N ASN A 938 1.28 40.92 -11.15
CA ASN A 938 1.23 41.61 -9.85
C ASN A 938 0.61 40.78 -8.71
N ASP A 939 0.15 39.55 -8.98
CA ASP A 939 -0.46 38.60 -8.04
C ASP A 939 0.41 37.35 -7.80
N LEU A 940 1.71 37.43 -8.12
CA LEU A 940 2.72 36.43 -7.81
C LEU A 940 3.63 36.90 -6.66
N PHE A 941 3.83 36.03 -5.67
CA PHE A 941 4.53 36.36 -4.42
C PHE A 941 5.74 35.44 -4.21
N ILE A 942 6.91 36.06 -4.12
CA ILE A 942 8.21 35.38 -3.93
C ILE A 942 8.54 35.33 -2.43
N GLU A 943 9.00 34.17 -1.96
CA GLU A 943 9.48 33.96 -0.59
C GLU A 943 10.90 33.35 -0.53
N GLN A 944 11.51 33.08 -1.69
CA GLN A 944 12.84 32.46 -1.80
C GLN A 944 13.90 33.50 -2.13
N ASP A 945 15.02 33.51 -1.40
CA ASP A 945 16.07 34.54 -1.54
C ASP A 945 16.95 34.40 -2.79
N ASP A 946 17.10 33.17 -3.30
CA ASP A 946 17.99 32.83 -4.42
C ASP A 946 17.23 32.57 -5.73
N TRP A 947 15.94 32.88 -5.78
CA TRP A 947 15.07 32.60 -6.92
C TRP A 947 15.61 33.14 -8.26
N LEU A 948 16.11 34.37 -8.26
CA LEU A 948 16.61 35.02 -9.46
C LEU A 948 17.96 34.44 -9.88
N ASP A 949 18.81 34.09 -8.91
CA ASP A 949 20.08 33.41 -9.16
C ASP A 949 19.82 32.03 -9.80
N ILE A 950 18.80 31.29 -9.34
CA ILE A 950 18.39 30.01 -9.95
C ILE A 950 18.03 30.20 -11.43
N LEU A 951 17.14 31.15 -11.74
CA LEU A 951 16.68 31.37 -13.12
C LEU A 951 17.82 31.84 -14.03
N ILE A 952 18.63 32.81 -13.57
CA ILE A 952 19.76 33.34 -14.34
C ILE A 952 20.83 32.27 -14.52
N GLY A 953 21.12 31.47 -13.49
CA GLY A 953 22.10 30.38 -13.56
C GLY A 953 21.73 29.36 -14.63
N GLU A 954 20.47 28.95 -14.73
CA GLU A 954 20.00 28.03 -15.78
C GLU A 954 20.11 28.62 -17.19
N ALA A 955 19.85 29.93 -17.34
CA ALA A 955 20.03 30.61 -18.61
C ALA A 955 21.51 30.86 -18.96
N ASP A 956 22.37 31.16 -17.98
CA ASP A 956 23.79 31.45 -18.19
C ASP A 956 24.61 30.18 -18.47
N ALA A 957 24.20 29.04 -17.90
CA ALA A 957 24.88 27.76 -18.10
C ALA A 957 24.91 27.31 -19.58
N ASP A 958 23.99 27.82 -20.40
CA ASP A 958 23.97 27.56 -21.83
C ASP A 958 23.27 28.69 -22.61
N ASP A 959 24.00 29.34 -23.52
CA ASP A 959 23.49 30.47 -24.31
C ASP A 959 22.28 30.12 -25.19
N THR A 960 22.07 28.84 -25.49
CA THR A 960 20.88 28.39 -26.24
C THR A 960 19.61 28.35 -25.38
N VAL A 961 19.72 28.45 -24.05
CA VAL A 961 18.57 28.63 -23.16
C VAL A 961 18.16 30.11 -23.19
N ALA A 962 16.96 30.36 -23.71
CA ALA A 962 16.44 31.71 -23.84
C ALA A 962 15.41 32.06 -22.77
N ILE A 963 14.65 31.07 -22.30
CA ILE A 963 13.50 31.27 -21.41
C ILE A 963 13.57 30.26 -20.28
N VAL A 964 13.36 30.73 -19.04
CA VAL A 964 13.30 29.88 -17.85
C VAL A 964 12.08 30.27 -17.00
N GLY A 965 11.23 29.30 -16.69
CA GLY A 965 10.08 29.45 -15.78
C GLY A 965 10.30 28.75 -14.45
N GLY A 966 9.51 29.14 -13.44
CA GLY A 966 9.47 28.52 -12.12
C GLY A 966 8.28 27.58 -11.91
N LYS A 967 8.24 26.88 -10.77
CA LYS A 967 7.06 26.17 -10.29
C LYS A 967 6.16 27.12 -9.52
N PHE A 968 4.90 27.24 -9.91
CA PHE A 968 3.94 28.08 -9.18
C PHE A 968 2.91 27.23 -8.47
N VAL A 969 2.58 27.63 -7.24
CA VAL A 969 1.62 26.95 -6.37
C VAL A 969 0.44 27.85 -6.05
N TYR A 970 -0.72 27.24 -5.86
CA TYR A 970 -1.87 27.88 -5.25
C TYR A 970 -1.62 28.08 -3.74
N PRO A 971 -2.40 28.95 -3.05
CA PRO A 971 -2.31 29.14 -1.60
C PRO A 971 -2.48 27.85 -0.78
N ASP A 972 -3.16 26.85 -1.34
CA ASP A 972 -3.36 25.51 -0.75
C ASP A 972 -2.16 24.56 -0.90
N ARG A 973 -1.02 25.06 -1.40
CA ARG A 973 0.22 24.30 -1.67
C ARG A 973 0.11 23.23 -2.75
N THR A 974 -0.93 23.25 -3.56
CA THR A 974 -1.00 22.46 -4.80
C THR A 974 -0.33 23.18 -5.96
N ILE A 975 0.24 22.44 -6.91
CA ILE A 975 0.88 22.97 -8.11
C ILE A 975 -0.19 23.60 -9.02
N GLN A 976 0.08 24.79 -9.50
CA GLN A 976 -0.66 25.44 -10.58
C GLN A 976 0.11 25.36 -11.90
N HIS A 977 1.43 25.56 -11.85
CA HIS A 977 2.29 25.53 -13.03
C HIS A 977 3.54 24.71 -12.74
N GLY A 978 3.72 23.63 -13.48
CA GLY A 978 4.95 22.84 -13.53
C GLY A 978 5.49 22.71 -14.97
N GLY A 979 5.28 23.73 -15.80
CA GLY A 979 5.49 23.70 -17.25
C GLY A 979 4.18 23.68 -18.05
N ILE A 980 4.24 24.01 -19.33
CA ILE A 980 3.11 23.95 -20.27
C ILE A 980 3.34 22.84 -21.30
N ILE A 981 2.29 22.06 -21.55
CA ILE A 981 2.21 21.00 -22.54
C ILE A 981 1.33 21.48 -23.70
N LEU A 982 1.81 21.38 -24.92
CA LEU A 982 1.06 21.78 -26.11
C LEU A 982 -0.07 20.77 -26.41
N GLY A 983 -1.19 21.27 -26.94
CA GLY A 983 -2.33 20.49 -27.40
C GLY A 983 -3.29 20.06 -26.30
N VAL A 984 -2.85 20.03 -25.03
CA VAL A 984 -3.73 19.77 -23.89
C VAL A 984 -4.81 20.84 -23.82
N GLY A 985 -6.08 20.43 -23.69
CA GLY A 985 -7.21 21.36 -23.67
C GLY A 985 -7.46 22.08 -25.01
N GLY A 986 -6.88 21.60 -26.10
CA GLY A 986 -7.06 22.11 -27.47
C GLY A 986 -5.93 23.02 -27.97
N VAL A 987 -5.19 23.69 -27.07
CA VAL A 987 -4.06 24.57 -27.44
C VAL A 987 -2.86 24.32 -26.54
N ALA A 988 -3.01 24.46 -25.24
CA ALA A 988 -1.96 24.29 -24.26
C ALA A 988 -2.54 24.15 -22.84
N GLY A 989 -1.91 23.33 -22.00
CA GLY A 989 -2.34 23.11 -20.62
C GLY A 989 -1.17 22.99 -19.63
N HIS A 990 -1.44 23.30 -18.37
CA HIS A 990 -0.43 23.26 -17.30
C HIS A 990 -0.16 21.83 -16.83
N ALA A 991 1.11 21.46 -16.75
CA ALA A 991 1.54 20.18 -16.19
C ALA A 991 1.35 20.15 -14.66
N PHE A 992 0.93 18.99 -14.14
CA PHE A 992 0.81 18.69 -12.71
C PHE A 992 -0.18 19.55 -11.92
N SER A 993 -1.09 20.26 -12.60
CA SER A 993 -2.08 21.12 -11.92
C SER A 993 -2.87 20.34 -10.86
N HIS A 994 -3.06 20.97 -9.70
CA HIS A 994 -3.74 20.44 -8.52
C HIS A 994 -3.15 19.15 -7.91
N THR A 995 -1.86 18.87 -8.17
CA THR A 995 -1.10 17.88 -7.41
C THR A 995 -0.33 18.57 -6.27
N LEU A 996 0.10 17.84 -5.24
CA LEU A 996 0.87 18.43 -4.14
C LEU A 996 2.21 18.97 -4.65
N SER A 997 2.63 20.14 -4.14
CA SER A 997 3.90 20.78 -4.52
C SER A 997 5.15 19.95 -4.23
N THR A 998 5.06 19.01 -3.29
CA THR A 998 6.09 18.03 -2.92
C THR A 998 6.07 16.78 -3.78
N SER A 999 5.06 16.59 -4.64
CA SER A 999 5.00 15.44 -5.53
C SER A 999 6.16 15.47 -6.51
N SER A 1000 6.84 14.32 -6.65
CA SER A 1000 7.85 14.16 -7.68
C SER A 1000 7.26 14.31 -9.10
N GLY A 1001 5.96 14.11 -9.27
CA GLY A 1001 5.32 14.09 -10.58
C GLY A 1001 5.82 12.95 -11.48
N TYR A 1002 5.29 12.89 -12.70
CA TYR A 1002 5.67 11.87 -13.67
C TYR A 1002 7.15 12.01 -14.06
N GLY A 1003 7.93 10.93 -13.96
CA GLY A 1003 9.36 10.94 -14.26
C GLY A 1003 10.18 11.89 -13.37
N ALA A 1004 9.73 12.23 -12.16
CA ALA A 1004 10.37 13.23 -11.29
C ALA A 1004 10.34 14.69 -11.80
N ARG A 1005 9.61 14.99 -12.88
CA ARG A 1005 9.55 16.33 -13.49
C ARG A 1005 8.92 17.42 -12.62
N GLY A 1006 8.23 17.06 -11.53
CA GLY A 1006 7.74 18.02 -10.54
C GLY A 1006 8.83 18.58 -9.61
N ILE A 1007 10.01 17.93 -9.58
CA ILE A 1007 11.12 18.25 -8.67
C ILE A 1007 12.49 18.37 -9.36
N VAL A 1008 12.58 18.13 -10.67
CA VAL A 1008 13.83 18.34 -11.43
C VAL A 1008 13.67 19.29 -12.61
N THR A 1009 14.70 20.10 -12.86
CA THR A 1009 14.75 21.01 -14.02
C THR A 1009 14.85 20.22 -15.32
N HIS A 1010 14.04 20.61 -16.31
CA HIS A 1010 14.01 19.95 -17.62
C HIS A 1010 13.54 20.92 -18.71
N GLU A 1011 13.86 20.60 -19.96
CA GLU A 1011 13.31 21.33 -21.11
C GLU A 1011 11.80 21.04 -21.28
N VAL A 1012 11.04 22.09 -21.58
CA VAL A 1012 9.60 22.07 -21.85
C VAL A 1012 9.30 22.90 -23.10
N SER A 1013 8.11 22.74 -23.67
CA SER A 1013 7.72 23.49 -24.87
C SER A 1013 7.36 24.94 -24.57
N ALA A 1014 6.79 25.20 -23.40
CA ALA A 1014 6.49 26.54 -22.94
C ALA A 1014 6.43 26.63 -21.40
N VAL A 1015 6.56 27.85 -20.90
CA VAL A 1015 6.31 28.24 -19.51
C VAL A 1015 5.39 29.46 -19.49
N THR A 1016 4.75 29.73 -18.36
CA THR A 1016 3.79 30.84 -18.28
C THR A 1016 4.47 32.19 -18.01
N ALA A 1017 3.92 33.27 -18.55
CA ALA A 1017 4.35 34.63 -18.24
C ALA A 1017 3.84 35.16 -16.88
N ALA A 1018 3.19 34.32 -16.04
CA ALA A 1018 2.95 34.68 -14.64
C ALA A 1018 4.25 35.02 -13.91
N CYS A 1019 5.32 34.27 -14.19
CA CYS A 1019 6.70 34.69 -14.02
C CYS A 1019 7.61 33.91 -14.98
N MET A 1020 8.33 34.60 -15.87
CA MET A 1020 9.32 33.98 -16.77
C MET A 1020 10.54 34.89 -16.96
N LEU A 1021 11.73 34.30 -16.86
CA LEU A 1021 12.98 34.94 -17.26
C LEU A 1021 13.15 34.78 -18.78
N VAL A 1022 13.50 35.84 -19.48
CA VAL A 1022 13.77 35.85 -20.92
C VAL A 1022 15.06 36.61 -21.20
N ARG A 1023 15.97 36.02 -21.99
CA ARG A 1023 17.16 36.71 -22.47
C ARG A 1023 16.77 37.88 -23.38
N SER A 1024 17.18 39.10 -23.03
CA SER A 1024 16.71 40.31 -23.71
C SER A 1024 17.06 40.33 -25.21
N LYS A 1025 18.24 39.84 -25.57
CA LYS A 1025 18.64 39.69 -26.99
C LYS A 1025 17.68 38.80 -27.79
N VAL A 1026 17.27 37.67 -27.20
CA VAL A 1026 16.35 36.72 -27.85
C VAL A 1026 14.96 37.31 -27.93
N PHE A 1027 14.48 37.98 -26.87
CA PHE A 1027 13.19 38.66 -26.87
C PHE A 1027 13.09 39.67 -28.03
N HIS A 1028 14.13 40.47 -28.26
CA HIS A 1028 14.18 41.39 -29.38
C HIS A 1028 14.32 40.70 -30.75
N GLU A 1029 15.14 39.65 -30.83
CA GLU A 1029 15.34 38.86 -32.06
C GLU A 1029 14.02 38.28 -32.59
N ILE A 1030 13.20 37.70 -31.70
CA ILE A 1030 11.92 37.08 -32.08
C ILE A 1030 10.77 38.08 -32.19
N GLY A 1031 10.99 39.36 -31.88
CA GLY A 1031 10.01 40.44 -32.03
C GLY A 1031 9.08 40.66 -30.83
N GLY A 1032 9.42 40.17 -29.63
CA GLY A 1032 8.65 40.35 -28.41
C GLY A 1032 7.32 39.58 -28.39
N PHE A 1033 6.37 39.97 -27.54
CA PHE A 1033 5.02 39.39 -27.51
C PHE A 1033 4.19 39.83 -28.73
N ASP A 1034 3.26 38.99 -29.19
CA ASP A 1034 2.32 39.33 -30.28
C ASP A 1034 1.17 40.21 -29.76
N GLU A 1035 1.39 41.51 -29.75
CA GLU A 1035 0.39 42.50 -29.32
C GLU A 1035 -0.80 42.68 -30.26
N LYS A 1036 -0.76 42.11 -31.48
CA LYS A 1036 -1.84 42.26 -32.48
C LYS A 1036 -2.88 41.16 -32.39
N HIS A 1037 -2.43 39.92 -32.18
CA HIS A 1037 -3.30 38.75 -32.27
C HIS A 1037 -3.45 37.99 -30.94
N LEU A 1038 -2.57 38.21 -29.97
CA LEU A 1038 -2.56 37.53 -28.67
C LEU A 1038 -2.42 38.57 -27.56
N ALA A 1039 -3.50 39.32 -27.31
CA ALA A 1039 -3.49 40.43 -26.36
C ALA A 1039 -3.41 39.94 -24.91
N VAL A 1040 -4.04 38.79 -24.58
CA VAL A 1040 -4.18 38.35 -23.18
C VAL A 1040 -3.90 36.85 -22.96
N ALA A 1041 -4.39 35.95 -23.80
CA ALA A 1041 -4.16 34.50 -23.68
C ALA A 1041 -3.10 33.99 -24.66
N PHE A 1042 -2.41 32.91 -24.29
CA PHE A 1042 -1.43 32.17 -25.09
C PHE A 1042 -0.23 32.97 -25.64
N ASN A 1043 -0.06 34.24 -25.24
CA ASN A 1043 1.05 35.08 -25.69
C ASN A 1043 2.41 34.55 -25.22
N ASP A 1044 2.45 33.94 -24.05
CA ASP A 1044 3.60 33.28 -23.43
C ASP A 1044 3.96 31.98 -24.17
N VAL A 1045 2.96 31.17 -24.50
CA VAL A 1045 3.12 29.96 -25.31
C VAL A 1045 3.64 30.30 -26.70
N ASP A 1046 3.07 31.29 -27.38
CA ASP A 1046 3.55 31.74 -28.69
C ASP A 1046 4.98 32.26 -28.66
N LEU A 1047 5.35 33.04 -27.62
CA LEU A 1047 6.72 33.52 -27.43
C LEU A 1047 7.71 32.35 -27.30
N CYS A 1048 7.38 31.35 -26.46
CA CYS A 1048 8.20 30.15 -26.29
C CYS A 1048 8.33 29.37 -27.60
N MET A 1049 7.22 29.18 -28.33
CA MET A 1049 7.23 28.46 -29.60
C MET A 1049 8.02 29.21 -30.69
N ARG A 1050 7.99 30.55 -30.73
CA ARG A 1050 8.85 31.35 -31.63
C ARG A 1050 10.32 31.26 -31.26
N ALA A 1051 10.66 31.30 -29.98
CA ALA A 1051 12.04 31.08 -29.52
C ALA A 1051 12.54 29.68 -29.93
N SER A 1052 11.73 28.64 -29.73
CA SER A 1052 12.04 27.27 -30.15
C SER A 1052 12.18 27.13 -31.67
N ALA A 1053 11.35 27.81 -32.45
CA ALA A 1053 11.39 27.76 -33.90
C ALA A 1053 12.72 28.29 -34.50
N VAL A 1054 13.45 29.14 -33.78
CA VAL A 1054 14.77 29.64 -34.18
C VAL A 1054 15.93 28.94 -33.45
N GLY A 1055 15.64 27.87 -32.70
CA GLY A 1055 16.64 26.98 -32.10
C GLY A 1055 16.96 27.23 -30.62
N TYR A 1056 16.24 28.13 -29.94
CA TYR A 1056 16.39 28.34 -28.50
C TYR A 1056 15.61 27.32 -27.68
N ARG A 1057 16.05 27.10 -26.44
CA ARG A 1057 15.46 26.17 -25.49
C ARG A 1057 14.74 26.90 -24.37
N ILE A 1058 13.73 26.23 -23.83
CA ILE A 1058 12.87 26.72 -22.76
C ILE A 1058 12.96 25.71 -21.61
N LEU A 1059 13.27 26.21 -20.42
CA LEU A 1059 13.43 25.39 -19.22
C LEU A 1059 12.33 25.68 -18.22
N MET A 1060 11.92 24.63 -17.52
CA MET A 1060 11.12 24.72 -16.31
C MET A 1060 11.99 24.28 -15.13
N SER A 1061 12.23 25.19 -14.18
CA SER A 1061 13.02 24.96 -12.97
C SER A 1061 12.13 24.87 -11.73
N PRO A 1062 11.93 23.68 -11.13
CA PRO A 1062 11.14 23.51 -9.92
C PRO A 1062 11.89 23.90 -8.64
N ASP A 1063 13.15 24.32 -8.77
CA ASP A 1063 13.94 24.88 -7.68
C ASP A 1063 13.49 26.31 -7.33
N PHE A 1064 12.96 27.06 -8.31
CA PHE A 1064 12.22 28.29 -8.04
C PHE A 1064 10.74 27.98 -7.80
N VAL A 1065 10.25 28.29 -6.60
CA VAL A 1065 8.84 28.13 -6.20
C VAL A 1065 8.27 29.47 -5.73
N ALA A 1066 7.10 29.84 -6.26
CA ALA A 1066 6.36 31.03 -5.83
C ALA A 1066 4.84 30.75 -5.71
N GLU A 1067 4.16 31.50 -4.84
CA GLU A 1067 2.71 31.48 -4.74
C GLU A 1067 2.10 32.40 -5.81
N HIS A 1068 1.11 31.92 -6.57
CA HIS A 1068 0.39 32.73 -7.56
C HIS A 1068 -1.11 32.68 -7.31
N ARG A 1069 -1.72 33.83 -7.00
CA ARG A 1069 -3.15 33.95 -6.68
C ARG A 1069 -3.97 34.27 -7.93
N GLU A 1070 -4.03 33.28 -8.81
CA GLU A 1070 -4.61 33.42 -10.15
C GLU A 1070 -6.10 33.82 -10.16
N SER A 1071 -6.42 34.65 -11.16
CA SER A 1071 -7.74 35.26 -11.42
C SER A 1071 -8.15 36.38 -10.47
N ILE A 1072 -7.27 36.85 -9.56
CA ILE A 1072 -7.54 38.05 -8.76
C ILE A 1072 -7.29 39.32 -9.59
N SER A 1073 -6.19 39.38 -10.35
CA SER A 1073 -5.86 40.53 -11.23
C SER A 1073 -6.67 40.55 -12.54
N ARG A 1074 -6.83 39.38 -13.19
CA ARG A 1074 -7.44 39.23 -14.53
C ARG A 1074 -8.97 39.02 -14.51
N GLY A 1075 -9.52 38.53 -13.40
CA GLY A 1075 -10.90 38.01 -13.34
C GLY A 1075 -11.09 36.71 -14.14
N PHE A 1076 -12.26 36.08 -14.04
CA PHE A 1076 -12.57 34.87 -14.82
C PHE A 1076 -12.88 35.20 -16.29
N GLU A 1077 -12.81 34.19 -17.17
CA GLU A 1077 -13.32 34.25 -18.56
C GLU A 1077 -14.84 34.03 -18.54
N ASP A 1078 -15.56 34.93 -17.89
CA ASP A 1078 -16.98 34.78 -17.52
C ASP A 1078 -17.94 35.65 -18.34
N THR A 1079 -17.42 36.63 -19.09
CA THR A 1079 -18.22 37.45 -20.00
C THR A 1079 -18.17 36.90 -21.43
N PRO A 1080 -19.24 37.04 -22.23
CA PRO A 1080 -19.26 36.59 -23.63
C PRO A 1080 -18.09 37.13 -24.47
N GLU A 1081 -17.70 38.38 -24.24
CA GLU A 1081 -16.59 39.04 -24.94
C GLU A 1081 -15.24 38.40 -24.62
N LYS A 1082 -15.02 38.05 -23.34
CA LYS A 1082 -13.79 37.40 -22.86
C LYS A 1082 -13.66 35.98 -23.40
N VAL A 1083 -14.76 35.21 -23.37
CA VAL A 1083 -14.82 33.86 -23.95
C VAL A 1083 -14.57 33.90 -25.46
N GLU A 1084 -15.18 34.84 -26.18
CA GLU A 1084 -14.99 34.97 -27.62
C GLU A 1084 -13.56 35.41 -27.99
N ARG A 1085 -12.95 36.31 -27.20
CA ARG A 1085 -11.53 36.65 -27.32
C ARG A 1085 -10.66 35.41 -27.11
N PHE A 1086 -10.84 34.67 -26.01
CA PHE A 1086 -10.06 33.47 -25.72
C PHE A 1086 -10.16 32.44 -26.84
N ARG A 1087 -11.37 32.24 -27.40
CA ARG A 1087 -11.61 31.39 -28.57
C ARG A 1087 -10.86 31.89 -29.81
N THR A 1088 -10.89 33.19 -30.06
CA THR A 1088 -10.21 33.83 -31.21
C THR A 1088 -8.68 33.70 -31.10
N GLU A 1089 -8.11 34.01 -29.95
CA GLU A 1089 -6.68 33.86 -29.66
C GLU A 1089 -6.24 32.37 -29.75
N GLY A 1090 -7.07 31.44 -29.26
CA GLY A 1090 -6.85 30.01 -29.45
C GLY A 1090 -6.83 29.59 -30.91
N ASN A 1091 -7.74 30.11 -31.74
CA ASN A 1091 -7.73 29.86 -33.19
C ASN A 1091 -6.48 30.43 -33.87
N VAL A 1092 -5.94 31.56 -33.41
CA VAL A 1092 -4.66 32.09 -33.92
C VAL A 1092 -3.54 31.08 -33.67
N MET A 1093 -3.46 30.52 -32.46
CA MET A 1093 -2.46 29.50 -32.12
C MET A 1093 -2.59 28.26 -33.01
N ILE A 1094 -3.81 27.72 -33.14
CA ILE A 1094 -4.10 26.54 -33.98
C ILE A 1094 -3.70 26.81 -35.43
N ASN A 1095 -4.09 27.95 -36.00
CA ASN A 1095 -3.79 28.29 -37.39
C ASN A 1095 -2.30 28.54 -37.63
N ARG A 1096 -1.61 29.18 -36.68
CA ARG A 1096 -0.18 29.54 -36.79
C ARG A 1096 0.72 28.32 -36.66
N TRP A 1097 0.47 27.49 -35.66
CA TRP A 1097 1.37 26.39 -35.28
C TRP A 1097 0.92 25.03 -35.80
N GLY A 1098 -0.35 24.88 -36.15
CA GLY A 1098 -0.89 23.68 -36.81
C GLY A 1098 -0.54 22.40 -36.05
N GLY A 1099 0.01 21.42 -36.78
CA GLY A 1099 0.38 20.12 -36.21
C GLY A 1099 1.41 20.18 -35.08
N LYS A 1100 2.19 21.26 -34.95
CA LYS A 1100 3.17 21.39 -33.85
C LYS A 1100 2.49 21.47 -32.47
N ILE A 1101 1.25 21.96 -32.40
CA ILE A 1101 0.48 21.99 -31.14
C ILE A 1101 0.11 20.58 -30.70
N THR A 1102 -0.11 19.64 -31.63
CA THR A 1102 -0.52 18.26 -31.28
C THR A 1102 0.66 17.29 -31.17
N THR A 1103 1.89 17.76 -31.38
CA THR A 1103 3.12 16.96 -31.32
C THR A 1103 4.18 17.65 -30.47
N ASP A 1104 3.90 17.81 -29.18
CA ASP A 1104 4.87 18.36 -28.23
C ASP A 1104 6.07 17.39 -28.06
N PRO A 1105 7.31 17.82 -28.31
CA PRO A 1105 8.50 16.96 -28.22
C PRO A 1105 8.78 16.44 -26.80
N PHE A 1106 8.26 17.11 -25.77
CA PHE A 1106 8.50 16.77 -24.37
C PHE A 1106 7.31 16.06 -23.71
N TYR A 1107 6.23 15.83 -24.46
CA TYR A 1107 5.04 15.07 -24.04
C TYR A 1107 4.82 13.87 -24.96
N ASN A 1108 4.99 12.67 -24.41
CA ASN A 1108 4.97 11.44 -25.19
C ASN A 1108 3.59 11.20 -25.85
N PRO A 1109 3.53 10.78 -27.13
CA PRO A 1109 2.28 10.62 -27.88
C PRO A 1109 1.36 9.49 -27.38
N ASN A 1110 1.83 8.64 -26.46
CA ASN A 1110 1.02 7.62 -25.79
C ASN A 1110 0.10 8.21 -24.72
N PHE A 1111 0.37 9.43 -24.24
CA PHE A 1111 -0.56 10.15 -23.38
C PHE A 1111 -1.70 10.80 -24.18
N ALA A 1112 -2.85 10.93 -23.53
CA ALA A 1112 -3.98 11.67 -24.08
C ALA A 1112 -3.72 13.18 -24.01
N LEU A 1113 -4.18 13.91 -25.04
CA LEU A 1113 -4.25 15.38 -25.02
C LEU A 1113 -5.54 15.87 -24.34
N ASN A 1114 -6.54 14.99 -24.22
CA ASN A 1114 -7.77 15.25 -23.50
C ASN A 1114 -7.71 14.46 -22.19
N GLY A 1115 -7.78 15.15 -21.04
CA GLY A 1115 -7.69 14.53 -19.72
C GLY A 1115 -6.61 15.16 -18.84
N VAL A 1116 -6.20 14.43 -17.80
CA VAL A 1116 -5.12 14.80 -16.88
C VAL A 1116 -3.77 14.44 -17.53
N PRO A 1117 -2.90 15.44 -17.73
CA PRO A 1117 -1.60 15.19 -18.34
C PRO A 1117 -0.73 14.23 -17.54
N PHE A 1118 0.05 13.41 -18.26
CA PHE A 1118 0.92 12.37 -17.69
C PHE A 1118 0.20 11.27 -16.89
N PHE A 1119 -1.12 11.15 -17.02
CA PHE A 1119 -1.91 10.13 -16.34
C PHE A 1119 -2.84 9.39 -17.30
N ASP A 1120 -3.64 10.13 -18.08
CA ASP A 1120 -4.56 9.52 -19.04
C ASP A 1120 -3.80 9.09 -20.31
N LEU A 1121 -4.07 7.87 -20.77
CA LEU A 1121 -3.45 7.27 -21.95
C LEU A 1121 -4.38 7.37 -23.16
N LYS A 1122 -3.77 7.50 -24.34
CA LYS A 1122 -4.48 7.65 -25.59
C LYS A 1122 -5.33 6.39 -25.87
N PRO A 1123 -6.64 6.53 -26.14
CA PRO A 1123 -7.47 5.39 -26.49
C PRO A 1123 -7.16 4.88 -27.91
N PHE A 1124 -7.40 3.59 -28.14
CA PHE A 1124 -7.32 3.00 -29.47
C PHE A 1124 -8.60 3.31 -30.25
N VAL A 1125 -8.53 4.32 -31.11
CA VAL A 1125 -9.66 4.65 -31.99
C VAL A 1125 -9.88 3.47 -32.94
N HIS A 1126 -11.01 2.77 -32.79
CA HIS A 1126 -11.49 1.87 -33.84
C HIS A 1126 -11.76 2.75 -35.07
N SER A 1127 -11.26 2.32 -36.23
CA SER A 1127 -11.42 2.99 -37.52
C SER A 1127 -12.88 2.95 -38.01
N SER A 1128 -13.79 3.54 -37.23
CA SER A 1128 -15.23 3.59 -37.48
C SER A 1128 -15.85 4.81 -36.79
N SER A 1129 -15.24 5.99 -36.94
CA SER A 1129 -15.94 7.27 -36.82
C SER A 1129 -15.18 8.32 -37.64
N ARG A 1130 -15.52 8.43 -38.92
CA ARG A 1130 -15.26 9.67 -39.66
C ARG A 1130 -16.14 10.76 -39.02
N HIS A 1131 -15.54 11.95 -38.86
CA HIS A 1131 -16.17 13.25 -38.69
C HIS A 1131 -17.70 13.28 -38.64
N ILE A 1132 -18.24 13.75 -37.52
CA ILE A 1132 -19.40 14.66 -37.51
C ILE A 1132 -19.07 15.79 -36.56
#